data_AF-A0A9D2AJG8-F1
#
_entry.id   AF-A0A9D2AJG8-F1
#
_cell.length_a   1.000
_cell.length_b   1.000
_cell.length_c   1.000
_cell.angle_alpha   90.00
_cell.angle_beta   90.00
_cell.angle_gamma   90.00
#
_symmetry.space_group_name_H-M   'P 1'
#
loop_
_entity.id
_entity.type
_entity.pdbx_description
1 polymer ?
#
loop_
_entity_poly.entity_id
_entity_poly.type
_entity_poly.pdbx_seq_one_letter_code
_entity_poly.pdbx_strand_id
1 'polypeptide(L)'
;METILQQLSQLPALFSQIAPAGGSLPDALSAAGGLLLHVVTAVLALLIVLRCAFSLLRGRVDEESWGFFSLPNGAKLPLNHWENIIGRASSCDIVLNFPTVSRQHAAVQRDENGLWTIYSLGGKGGVTVNDKPVKYQKAITVGDKVSVGGIALYFFPASLEELRRQGKQRRRPGRRIRPALTLAYLSALQGLLLLQLVYAKGPEYMPVLMGCFAILCAAMWVLYALYRLFRRTGFDLESLAFFLTTLCLSITASSSIDTLAKQTLTVLLGLIGFVVLGFFLRDLAVAKKLRWPVAIAACALLAFNVLFGQQLFGARNWVALGPISFQPSEFVKVAFILAGAETMDRLFARRNLIFTILFSLFCVGCLALMSDFGTALIFFVAFLAIAFLRSGDLPSVAMICAAAGAGCGVILHFKPYIANRFAAWRHVWEFADSTGYQQTRTMSAAASGGLFGNGPDNGWLKNVGAANTDLVFGMAAEELGMIIAVLAVICIVIFSLFTVKAAATSRSTFYTIAACSTATMLVFQTALNVLGSVDLLPLTGVTFPFLSCGGSSMIACWTLLAFIKAGDNRQNSGLAMRLPGRKDEPVRPAGDPMMEFDPSVFDDEPAPGESTINIPLPEDRPRRAAVRGRGSGGGGMLDLSSLDLLGEDCGIDVPLPGEGRRRADIDIPISGGGRRSSIDIPLDD
;
A
#
# COMPACT_ATOMS: atom_id res chain seq x y z
N MET A 1 1.28 14.65 -27.02
CA MET A 1 2.58 14.20 -27.56
C MET A 1 3.26 15.33 -28.32
N GLU A 2 2.51 16.04 -29.19
CA GLU A 2 2.98 17.28 -29.84
C GLU A 2 3.39 18.37 -28.83
N THR A 3 2.65 18.56 -27.74
CA THR A 3 3.01 19.55 -26.69
C THR A 3 4.34 19.22 -25.99
N ILE A 4 4.66 17.92 -25.86
CA ILE A 4 5.91 17.43 -25.25
C ILE A 4 7.06 17.55 -26.25
N LEU A 5 6.81 17.26 -27.53
CA LEU A 5 7.78 17.47 -28.61
C LEU A 5 8.07 18.97 -28.82
N GLN A 6 7.07 19.83 -28.63
CA GLN A 6 7.21 21.28 -28.71
C GLN A 6 8.02 21.82 -27.52
N GLN A 7 7.85 21.28 -26.30
CA GLN A 7 8.72 21.60 -25.17
C GLN A 7 10.15 21.06 -25.35
N LEU A 8 10.32 19.86 -25.92
CA LEU A 8 11.64 19.29 -26.24
C LEU A 8 12.35 20.10 -27.33
N SER A 9 11.62 20.71 -28.28
CA SER A 9 12.18 21.58 -29.32
C SER A 9 12.69 22.93 -28.79
N GLN A 10 12.29 23.34 -27.58
CA GLN A 10 12.79 24.54 -26.91
C GLN A 10 14.02 24.29 -26.03
N LEU A 11 14.44 23.03 -25.85
CA LEU A 11 15.67 22.69 -25.12
C LEU A 11 16.92 23.42 -25.63
N PRO A 12 17.15 23.59 -26.95
CA PRO A 12 18.33 24.32 -27.45
C PRO A 12 18.31 25.82 -27.08
N ALA A 13 17.13 26.44 -27.03
CA ALA A 13 16.97 27.83 -26.62
C ALA A 13 17.21 27.98 -25.10
N LEU A 14 16.78 27.00 -24.30
CA LEU A 14 17.09 26.89 -22.87
C LEU A 14 18.60 26.71 -22.61
N PHE A 15 19.28 25.93 -23.47
CA PHE A 15 20.75 25.78 -23.46
C PHE A 15 21.47 27.11 -23.75
N SER A 16 20.92 27.97 -24.61
CA SER A 16 21.51 29.28 -24.91
C SER A 16 21.30 30.34 -23.83
N GLN A 17 20.33 30.17 -22.93
CA GLN A 17 20.09 31.07 -21.80
C GLN A 17 20.91 30.72 -20.54
N ILE A 18 21.49 29.52 -20.48
CA ILE A 18 22.36 29.05 -19.39
C ILE A 18 23.85 29.28 -19.73
N ALA A 19 24.17 29.55 -21.00
CA ALA A 19 25.49 30.05 -21.36
C ALA A 19 25.68 31.44 -20.72
N PRO A 20 26.73 31.69 -19.92
CA PRO A 20 27.02 33.03 -19.45
C PRO A 20 27.18 33.91 -20.70
N ALA A 21 26.39 34.98 -20.81
CA ALA A 21 26.64 36.01 -21.80
C ALA A 21 28.04 36.59 -21.53
N GLY A 22 29.07 36.04 -22.19
CA GLY A 22 30.48 36.38 -22.00
C GLY A 22 31.39 35.26 -21.44
N GLY A 23 30.92 34.01 -21.27
CA GLY A 23 31.73 32.89 -20.75
C GLY A 23 32.65 32.24 -21.78
N SER A 24 33.83 31.79 -21.35
CA SER A 24 34.78 31.08 -22.20
C SER A 24 34.26 29.67 -22.58
N LEU A 25 34.71 29.08 -23.69
CA LEU A 25 34.31 27.72 -24.13
C LEU A 25 34.43 26.64 -23.01
N PRO A 26 35.44 26.69 -22.12
CA PRO A 26 35.52 25.85 -20.92
C PRO A 26 34.34 25.98 -19.94
N ASP A 27 33.81 27.20 -19.76
CA ASP A 27 32.70 27.47 -18.83
C ASP A 27 31.36 26.95 -19.39
N ALA A 28 31.19 27.04 -20.70
CA ALA A 28 30.04 26.44 -21.38
C ALA A 28 30.09 24.90 -21.31
N LEU A 29 31.28 24.29 -21.46
CA LEU A 29 31.48 22.85 -21.35
C LEU A 29 31.26 22.33 -19.92
N SER A 30 31.70 23.07 -18.90
CA SER A 30 31.47 22.69 -17.49
C SER A 30 30.00 22.81 -17.11
N ALA A 31 29.30 23.87 -17.55
CA ALA A 31 27.86 24.03 -17.36
C ALA A 31 27.06 22.93 -18.07
N ALA A 32 27.40 22.60 -19.32
CA ALA A 32 26.78 21.50 -20.06
C ALA A 32 27.03 20.14 -19.38
N GLY A 33 28.23 19.93 -18.84
CA GLY A 33 28.58 18.73 -18.07
C GLY A 33 27.76 18.59 -16.78
N GLY A 34 27.56 19.68 -16.04
CA GLY A 34 26.72 19.71 -14.84
C GLY A 34 25.25 19.38 -15.15
N LEU A 35 24.69 20.00 -16.18
CA LEU A 35 23.32 19.72 -16.62
C LEU A 35 23.14 18.27 -17.07
N LEU A 36 24.10 17.73 -17.85
CA LEU A 36 24.10 16.32 -18.24
C LEU A 36 24.05 15.40 -17.03
N LEU A 37 24.83 15.70 -16.00
CA LEU A 37 24.90 14.91 -14.77
C LEU A 37 23.56 14.92 -14.02
N HIS A 38 22.87 16.07 -13.95
CA HIS A 38 21.54 16.19 -13.34
C HIS A 38 20.49 15.39 -14.13
N VAL A 39 20.52 15.48 -15.47
CA VAL A 39 19.63 14.72 -16.36
C VAL A 39 19.85 13.21 -16.18
N VAL A 40 21.10 12.76 -16.12
CA VAL A 40 21.43 11.33 -15.91
C VAL A 40 20.92 10.86 -14.55
N THR A 41 21.09 11.65 -13.49
CA THR A 41 20.56 11.35 -12.15
C THR A 41 19.03 11.23 -12.17
N ALA A 42 18.32 12.16 -12.81
CA ALA A 42 16.86 12.14 -12.93
C ALA A 42 16.35 10.95 -13.74
N VAL A 43 17.00 10.62 -14.86
CA VAL A 43 16.66 9.45 -15.69
C VAL A 43 16.89 8.16 -14.92
N LEU A 44 18.00 8.03 -14.21
CA LEU A 44 18.31 6.85 -13.40
C LEU A 44 17.30 6.67 -12.25
N ALA A 45 16.94 7.76 -11.56
CA ALA A 45 15.89 7.78 -10.55
C ALA A 45 14.54 7.29 -11.13
N LEU A 46 14.14 7.82 -12.29
CA LEU A 46 12.91 7.42 -12.98
C LEU A 46 12.94 5.93 -13.34
N LEU A 47 14.05 5.42 -13.88
CA LEU A 47 14.20 4.01 -14.23
C LEU A 47 14.09 3.09 -13.00
N ILE A 48 14.67 3.46 -11.86
CA ILE A 48 14.58 2.69 -10.61
C ILE A 48 13.11 2.60 -10.17
N VAL A 49 12.42 3.74 -10.08
CA VAL A 49 11.03 3.80 -9.64
C VAL A 49 10.10 3.05 -10.59
N LEU A 50 10.24 3.23 -11.90
CA LEU A 50 9.43 2.52 -12.90
C LEU A 50 9.63 1.00 -12.83
N ARG A 51 10.87 0.53 -12.69
CA ARG A 51 11.15 -0.91 -12.56
C ARG A 51 10.49 -1.50 -11.31
N CYS A 52 10.58 -0.82 -10.17
CA CYS A 52 9.90 -1.25 -8.95
C CYS A 52 8.37 -1.21 -9.12
N ALA A 53 7.82 -0.14 -9.68
CA ALA A 53 6.39 0.02 -9.93
C ALA A 53 5.85 -1.09 -10.83
N PHE A 54 6.52 -1.39 -11.96
CA PHE A 54 6.12 -2.49 -12.83
C PHE A 54 6.23 -3.86 -12.14
N SER A 55 7.24 -4.07 -11.29
CA SER A 55 7.40 -5.32 -10.54
C SER A 55 6.30 -5.52 -9.49
N LEU A 56 5.87 -4.44 -8.83
CA LEU A 56 4.88 -4.45 -7.74
C LEU A 56 3.44 -4.46 -8.29
N LEU A 57 3.14 -3.59 -9.25
CA LEU A 57 1.78 -3.32 -9.71
C LEU A 57 1.34 -4.21 -10.87
N ARG A 58 2.25 -4.80 -11.66
CA ARG A 58 1.90 -5.59 -12.85
C ARG A 58 1.64 -7.06 -12.51
N GLY A 59 0.37 -7.46 -12.45
CA GLY A 59 -0.04 -8.86 -12.32
C GLY A 59 -1.52 -8.99 -11.92
N ARG A 60 -2.19 -10.04 -12.39
CA ARG A 60 -3.52 -10.38 -11.90
C ARG A 60 -3.41 -10.93 -10.48
N VAL A 61 -4.40 -10.58 -9.68
CA VAL A 61 -4.65 -11.17 -8.37
C VAL A 61 -5.19 -12.57 -8.69
N ASP A 62 -4.38 -13.61 -8.47
CA ASP A 62 -4.84 -14.98 -8.69
C ASP A 62 -5.73 -15.34 -7.49
N GLU A 63 -7.04 -15.46 -7.68
CA GLU A 63 -7.99 -15.85 -6.62
C GLU A 63 -7.67 -17.28 -6.15
N GLU A 64 -7.33 -17.44 -4.87
CA GLU A 64 -7.03 -18.75 -4.27
C GLU A 64 -8.29 -19.33 -3.61
N SER A 65 -8.84 -20.42 -4.15
CA SER A 65 -9.92 -21.15 -3.48
C SER A 65 -9.32 -22.11 -2.45
N TRP A 66 -9.48 -21.81 -1.16
CA TRP A 66 -9.01 -22.65 -0.03
C TRP A 66 -9.99 -23.76 0.36
N GLY A 67 -11.19 -23.72 -0.20
CA GLY A 67 -12.23 -24.73 -0.12
C GLY A 67 -13.43 -24.25 -0.93
N PHE A 68 -14.54 -24.96 -0.82
CA PHE A 68 -15.82 -24.51 -1.36
C PHE A 68 -16.96 -25.04 -0.52
N PHE A 69 -18.07 -24.32 -0.53
CA PHE A 69 -19.37 -24.87 -0.14
C PHE A 69 -20.08 -25.39 -1.37
N SER A 70 -20.60 -26.62 -1.30
CA SER A 70 -21.51 -27.14 -2.31
C SER A 70 -22.94 -26.89 -1.88
N LEU A 71 -23.75 -26.32 -2.78
CA LEU A 71 -25.20 -26.33 -2.63
C LEU A 71 -25.76 -27.74 -2.94
N PRO A 72 -27.01 -28.04 -2.52
CA PRO A 72 -27.65 -29.32 -2.81
C PRO A 72 -27.87 -29.56 -4.32
N ASN A 73 -27.93 -28.48 -5.11
CA ASN A 73 -28.01 -28.53 -6.58
C ASN A 73 -26.64 -28.73 -7.26
N GLY A 74 -25.56 -28.97 -6.50
CA GLY A 74 -24.21 -29.19 -7.01
C GLY A 74 -23.41 -27.92 -7.34
N ALA A 75 -23.99 -26.72 -7.21
CA ALA A 75 -23.26 -25.47 -7.43
C ALA A 75 -22.19 -25.26 -6.34
N LYS A 76 -20.97 -24.90 -6.76
CA LYS A 76 -19.82 -24.69 -5.87
C LYS A 76 -19.60 -23.21 -5.61
N LEU A 77 -19.55 -22.84 -4.33
CA LEU A 77 -19.26 -21.50 -3.84
C LEU A 77 -17.84 -21.50 -3.26
N PRO A 78 -16.85 -20.95 -3.98
CA PRO A 78 -15.46 -21.02 -3.55
C PRO A 78 -15.22 -20.14 -2.31
N LEU A 79 -14.33 -20.61 -1.44
CA LEU A 79 -13.86 -19.90 -0.26
C LEU A 79 -12.51 -19.26 -0.59
N ASN A 80 -12.56 -18.01 -1.03
CA ASN A 80 -11.41 -17.29 -1.56
C ASN A 80 -10.65 -16.50 -0.49
N HIS A 81 -11.29 -16.26 0.66
CA HIS A 81 -10.75 -15.44 1.74
C HIS A 81 -10.53 -16.25 3.02
N TRP A 82 -9.69 -15.73 3.93
CA TRP A 82 -9.29 -16.47 5.13
C TRP A 82 -10.46 -16.50 6.11
N GLU A 83 -11.24 -15.44 6.08
CA GLU A 83 -12.55 -15.26 6.65
C GLU A 83 -13.49 -14.98 5.47
N ASN A 84 -14.55 -15.78 5.32
CA ASN A 84 -15.57 -15.57 4.28
C ASN A 84 -16.89 -15.28 4.96
N ILE A 85 -17.48 -14.13 4.67
CA ILE A 85 -18.80 -13.74 5.15
C ILE A 85 -19.86 -14.33 4.23
N ILE A 86 -20.81 -15.03 4.83
CA ILE A 86 -21.98 -15.60 4.17
C ILE A 86 -23.19 -14.72 4.50
N GLY A 87 -23.92 -14.26 3.49
CA GLY A 87 -25.10 -13.43 3.71
C GLY A 87 -25.82 -13.06 2.43
N ARG A 88 -26.90 -12.26 2.58
CA ARG A 88 -27.71 -11.77 1.46
C ARG A 88 -27.14 -10.51 0.80
N ALA A 89 -26.32 -9.74 1.52
CA ALA A 89 -25.76 -8.51 0.99
C ALA A 89 -24.73 -8.80 -0.11
N SER A 90 -24.66 -7.93 -1.12
CA SER A 90 -23.64 -8.01 -2.17
C SER A 90 -22.21 -7.79 -1.67
N SER A 91 -22.05 -7.27 -0.45
CA SER A 91 -20.75 -7.10 0.22
C SER A 91 -20.24 -8.39 0.88
N CYS A 92 -21.01 -9.49 0.86
CA CYS A 92 -20.58 -10.77 1.40
C CYS A 92 -19.75 -11.55 0.38
N ASP A 93 -18.77 -12.33 0.86
CA ASP A 93 -17.95 -13.21 0.01
C ASP A 93 -18.80 -14.31 -0.64
N ILE A 94 -19.75 -14.86 0.13
CA ILE A 94 -20.74 -15.82 -0.35
C ILE A 94 -22.11 -15.17 -0.26
N VAL A 95 -22.65 -14.83 -1.43
CA VAL A 95 -23.96 -14.19 -1.56
C VAL A 95 -25.05 -15.24 -1.73
N LEU A 96 -25.89 -15.39 -0.70
CA LEU A 96 -27.09 -16.21 -0.72
C LEU A 96 -28.31 -15.28 -0.77
N ASN A 97 -28.83 -15.04 -1.98
CA ASN A 97 -29.90 -14.07 -2.18
C ASN A 97 -31.30 -14.64 -1.83
N PHE A 98 -31.49 -15.03 -0.57
CA PHE A 98 -32.75 -15.59 -0.07
C PHE A 98 -33.30 -14.74 1.08
N PRO A 99 -34.62 -14.48 1.15
CA PRO A 99 -35.21 -13.62 2.18
C PRO A 99 -34.98 -14.09 3.62
N THR A 100 -34.84 -15.40 3.83
CA THR A 100 -34.52 -16.02 5.12
C THR A 100 -33.07 -15.79 5.57
N VAL A 101 -32.20 -15.33 4.66
CA VAL A 101 -30.80 -15.03 4.94
C VAL A 101 -30.65 -13.55 5.30
N SER A 102 -30.06 -13.29 6.47
CA SER A 102 -29.70 -11.94 6.91
C SER A 102 -28.64 -11.30 6.00
N ARG A 103 -28.54 -9.97 5.99
CA ARG A 103 -27.57 -9.24 5.16
C ARG A 103 -26.14 -9.76 5.37
N GLN A 104 -25.75 -9.98 6.63
CA GLN A 104 -24.60 -10.77 7.05
C GLN A 104 -25.14 -11.83 8.01
N HIS A 105 -24.92 -13.12 7.74
CA HIS A 105 -25.57 -14.22 8.46
C HIS A 105 -24.59 -15.09 9.23
N ALA A 106 -23.52 -15.53 8.56
CA ALA A 106 -22.47 -16.37 9.12
C ALA A 106 -21.10 -15.91 8.63
N ALA A 107 -20.04 -16.29 9.33
CA ALA A 107 -18.67 -16.14 8.83
C ALA A 107 -17.94 -17.47 8.97
N VAL A 108 -17.15 -17.84 7.97
CA VAL A 108 -16.35 -19.07 7.98
C VAL A 108 -14.89 -18.68 7.93
N GLN A 109 -14.14 -19.09 8.95
CA GLN A 109 -12.74 -18.74 9.13
C GLN A 109 -11.87 -19.99 9.13
N ARG A 110 -10.72 -19.91 8.48
CA ARG A 110 -9.64 -20.89 8.58
C ARG A 110 -8.64 -20.45 9.65
N ASP A 111 -8.05 -21.36 10.40
CA ASP A 111 -6.92 -21.07 11.29
C ASP A 111 -5.57 -21.40 10.61
N GLU A 112 -4.45 -20.97 11.21
CA GLU A 112 -3.10 -21.24 10.71
C GLU A 112 -2.81 -22.74 10.57
N ASN A 113 -3.43 -23.54 11.44
CA ASN A 113 -3.36 -24.99 11.43
C ASN A 113 -4.24 -25.64 10.35
N GLY A 114 -5.00 -24.86 9.57
CA GLY A 114 -5.91 -25.34 8.55
C GLY A 114 -7.26 -25.84 9.07
N LEU A 115 -7.54 -25.65 10.36
CA LEU A 115 -8.84 -25.93 10.97
C LEU A 115 -9.86 -24.87 10.54
N TRP A 116 -11.07 -25.29 10.23
CA TRP A 116 -12.14 -24.40 9.82
C TRP A 116 -13.16 -24.24 10.93
N THR A 117 -13.60 -23.02 11.16
CA THR A 117 -14.60 -22.67 12.18
C THR A 117 -15.65 -21.77 11.56
N ILE A 118 -16.92 -22.09 11.80
CA ILE A 118 -18.04 -21.22 11.44
C ILE A 118 -18.51 -20.44 12.66
N TYR A 119 -18.83 -19.17 12.44
CA TYR A 119 -19.35 -18.22 13.41
C TYR A 119 -20.76 -17.81 13.00
N SER A 120 -21.67 -17.78 13.98
CA SER A 120 -23.03 -17.26 13.78
C SER A 120 -23.03 -15.75 14.00
N LEU A 121 -23.53 -14.95 13.07
CA LEU A 121 -23.59 -13.48 13.23
C LEU A 121 -24.89 -12.99 13.88
N GLY A 122 -25.68 -13.90 14.47
CA GLY A 122 -26.98 -13.56 15.05
C GLY A 122 -28.07 -13.28 14.02
N GLY A 123 -27.93 -13.81 12.79
CA GLY A 123 -28.93 -13.67 11.73
C GLY A 123 -30.28 -14.30 12.07
N LYS A 124 -31.37 -13.71 11.55
CA LYS A 124 -32.71 -14.31 11.58
C LYS A 124 -32.66 -15.70 10.91
N GLY A 125 -33.07 -16.76 11.61
CA GLY A 125 -33.02 -18.14 11.12
C GLY A 125 -31.86 -18.98 11.66
N GLY A 126 -30.85 -18.35 12.27
CA GLY A 126 -29.72 -19.05 12.92
C GLY A 126 -28.81 -19.83 11.97
N VAL A 127 -27.74 -20.37 12.53
CA VAL A 127 -26.77 -21.23 11.83
C VAL A 127 -26.76 -22.59 12.52
N THR A 128 -26.85 -23.67 11.74
CA THR A 128 -26.69 -25.04 12.27
C THR A 128 -25.56 -25.77 11.55
N VAL A 129 -24.90 -26.69 12.25
CA VAL A 129 -23.90 -27.60 11.67
C VAL A 129 -24.30 -29.02 12.07
N ASN A 130 -24.63 -29.85 11.07
CA ASN A 130 -25.22 -31.17 11.23
C ASN A 130 -26.43 -31.10 12.18
N ASP A 131 -27.35 -30.18 11.87
CA ASP A 131 -28.61 -29.90 12.57
C ASP A 131 -28.48 -29.43 14.04
N LYS A 132 -27.25 -29.27 14.55
CA LYS A 132 -26.98 -28.67 15.87
C LYS A 132 -26.79 -27.15 15.74
N PRO A 133 -27.51 -26.32 16.51
CA PRO A 133 -27.40 -24.87 16.43
C PRO A 133 -26.03 -24.36 16.92
N VAL A 134 -25.51 -23.35 16.23
CA VAL A 134 -24.26 -22.65 16.55
C VAL A 134 -24.61 -21.35 17.29
N LYS A 135 -24.39 -21.31 18.61
CA LYS A 135 -24.61 -20.10 19.42
C LYS A 135 -23.58 -19.00 19.15
N TYR A 136 -22.32 -19.39 18.95
CA TYR A 136 -21.21 -18.45 18.78
C TYR A 136 -20.28 -18.92 17.67
N GLN A 137 -19.58 -20.03 17.88
CA GLN A 137 -18.68 -20.66 16.91
C GLN A 137 -18.76 -22.18 17.00
N LYS A 138 -18.41 -22.86 15.90
CA LYS A 138 -18.26 -24.32 15.86
C LYS A 138 -17.26 -24.72 14.79
N ALA A 139 -16.39 -25.68 15.10
CA ALA A 139 -15.47 -26.24 14.12
C ALA A 139 -16.26 -27.02 13.04
N ILE A 140 -15.82 -26.95 11.80
CA ILE A 140 -16.38 -27.67 10.66
C ILE A 140 -15.30 -28.53 9.98
N THR A 141 -15.72 -29.69 9.50
CA THR A 141 -14.89 -30.73 8.89
C THR A 141 -15.45 -31.14 7.52
N VAL A 142 -14.69 -31.92 6.77
CA VAL A 142 -15.05 -32.29 5.39
C VAL A 142 -16.40 -33.02 5.37
N GLY A 143 -17.31 -32.55 4.53
CA GLY A 143 -18.66 -33.13 4.38
C GLY A 143 -19.71 -32.60 5.36
N ASP A 144 -19.33 -31.77 6.34
CA ASP A 144 -20.30 -31.21 7.28
C ASP A 144 -21.37 -30.38 6.57
N LYS A 145 -22.64 -30.60 6.96
CA LYS A 145 -23.80 -29.86 6.50
C LYS A 145 -23.99 -28.61 7.36
N VAL A 146 -23.74 -27.45 6.77
CA VAL A 146 -23.94 -26.14 7.36
C VAL A 146 -25.27 -25.56 6.86
N SER A 147 -26.23 -25.31 7.75
CA SER A 147 -27.47 -24.59 7.39
C SER A 147 -27.35 -23.12 7.73
N VAL A 148 -27.63 -22.24 6.76
CA VAL A 148 -27.66 -20.78 6.93
C VAL A 148 -29.03 -20.28 6.50
N GLY A 149 -29.84 -19.79 7.46
CA GLY A 149 -31.21 -19.34 7.16
C GLY A 149 -32.10 -20.41 6.50
N GLY A 150 -31.87 -21.68 6.83
CA GLY A 150 -32.60 -22.84 6.29
C GLY A 150 -31.98 -23.46 5.03
N ILE A 151 -30.94 -22.86 4.45
CA ILE A 151 -30.28 -23.38 3.24
C ILE A 151 -29.11 -24.27 3.64
N ALA A 152 -29.12 -25.52 3.20
CA ALA A 152 -28.03 -26.47 3.42
C ALA A 152 -26.84 -26.22 2.48
N LEU A 153 -25.64 -26.14 3.05
CA LEU A 153 -24.37 -26.01 2.37
C LEU A 153 -23.45 -27.14 2.86
N TYR A 154 -22.76 -27.83 1.97
CA TYR A 154 -21.82 -28.89 2.33
C TYR A 154 -20.38 -28.39 2.20
N PHE A 155 -19.61 -28.50 3.28
CA PHE A 155 -18.25 -27.96 3.33
C PHE A 155 -17.21 -28.93 2.77
N PHE A 156 -16.37 -28.45 1.85
CA PHE A 156 -15.21 -29.20 1.35
C PHE A 156 -13.95 -28.32 1.34
N PRO A 157 -12.90 -28.64 2.10
CA PRO A 157 -11.63 -27.93 2.01
C PRO A 157 -10.88 -28.31 0.73
N ALA A 158 -10.06 -27.39 0.22
CA ALA A 158 -9.18 -27.69 -0.92
C ALA A 158 -8.17 -28.78 -0.53
N SER A 159 -7.93 -29.70 -1.46
CA SER A 159 -6.91 -30.74 -1.25
C SER A 159 -5.51 -30.13 -1.15
N LEU A 160 -4.61 -30.79 -0.40
CA LEU A 160 -3.20 -30.37 -0.32
C LEU A 160 -2.53 -30.26 -1.69
N GLU A 161 -2.95 -31.09 -2.66
CA GLU A 161 -2.47 -31.00 -4.04
C GLU A 161 -2.96 -29.76 -4.77
N GLU A 162 -4.25 -29.41 -4.65
CA GLU A 162 -4.80 -28.18 -5.23
C GLU A 162 -4.14 -26.95 -4.62
N LEU A 163 -3.98 -26.90 -3.30
CA LEU A 163 -3.27 -25.84 -2.60
C LEU A 163 -1.80 -25.73 -3.05
N ARG A 164 -1.13 -26.86 -3.34
CA ARG A 164 0.23 -26.85 -3.91
C ARG A 164 0.24 -26.42 -5.37
N ARG A 165 -0.74 -26.81 -6.19
CA ARG A 165 -0.85 -26.40 -7.60
C ARG A 165 -1.10 -24.89 -7.69
N GLN A 166 -2.07 -24.37 -6.94
CA GLN A 166 -2.32 -22.93 -6.78
C GLN A 166 -1.06 -22.23 -6.21
N GLY A 167 -0.48 -22.83 -5.17
CA GLY A 167 0.75 -22.36 -4.54
C GLY A 167 1.92 -22.25 -5.50
N LYS A 168 2.07 -23.15 -6.49
CA LYS A 168 3.08 -23.12 -7.57
C LYS A 168 2.75 -22.13 -8.69
N GLN A 169 1.46 -21.89 -8.97
CA GLN A 169 1.01 -20.90 -9.95
C GLN A 169 1.28 -19.45 -9.51
N ARG A 170 1.40 -19.20 -8.19
CA ARG A 170 1.78 -17.88 -7.66
C ARG A 170 3.02 -17.33 -8.37
N ARG A 171 2.96 -16.04 -8.71
CA ARG A 171 4.10 -15.36 -9.34
C ARG A 171 5.25 -15.20 -8.36
N ARG A 172 6.44 -15.65 -8.77
CA ARG A 172 7.70 -15.35 -8.09
C ARG A 172 8.15 -13.93 -8.44
N PRO A 173 8.36 -13.04 -7.45
CA PRO A 173 9.07 -11.79 -7.66
C PRO A 173 10.42 -12.08 -8.32
N GLY A 174 10.87 -11.24 -9.23
CA GLY A 174 12.19 -11.38 -9.86
C GLY A 174 12.25 -12.11 -11.21
N ARG A 175 11.15 -12.75 -11.67
CA ARG A 175 11.17 -13.55 -12.92
C ARG A 175 11.26 -12.68 -14.19
N ARG A 176 10.64 -11.50 -14.20
CA ARG A 176 10.71 -10.54 -15.31
C ARG A 176 11.68 -9.38 -15.04
N ILE A 177 11.67 -8.86 -13.81
CA ILE A 177 12.52 -7.73 -13.40
C ILE A 177 13.48 -8.26 -12.34
N ARG A 178 14.77 -8.38 -12.68
CA ARG A 178 15.80 -8.87 -11.75
C ARG A 178 16.10 -7.79 -10.70
N PRO A 179 15.91 -8.04 -9.39
CA PRO A 179 16.18 -7.04 -8.36
C PRO A 179 17.64 -6.60 -8.29
N ALA A 180 18.59 -7.51 -8.57
CA ALA A 180 20.02 -7.20 -8.63
C ALA A 180 20.36 -6.04 -9.60
N LEU A 181 19.64 -5.96 -10.73
CA LEU A 181 19.88 -4.91 -11.71
C LEU A 181 19.29 -3.57 -11.26
N THR A 182 18.15 -3.58 -10.55
CA THR A 182 17.62 -2.38 -9.90
C THR A 182 18.56 -1.89 -8.79
N LEU A 183 19.17 -2.80 -8.04
CA LEU A 183 20.19 -2.49 -7.04
C LEU A 183 21.46 -1.90 -7.66
N ALA A 184 21.90 -2.42 -8.80
CA ALA A 184 23.02 -1.85 -9.54
C ALA A 184 22.72 -0.40 -10.00
N TYR A 185 21.52 -0.13 -10.51
CA TYR A 185 21.10 1.25 -10.82
C TYR A 185 21.06 2.14 -9.58
N LEU A 186 20.61 1.61 -8.45
CA LEU A 186 20.58 2.38 -7.19
C LEU A 186 21.99 2.65 -6.64
N SER A 187 22.92 1.69 -6.73
CA SER A 187 24.34 1.92 -6.41
C SER A 187 24.98 2.94 -7.36
N ALA A 188 24.62 2.93 -8.64
CA ALA A 188 25.08 3.95 -9.59
C ALA A 188 24.53 5.34 -9.22
N LEU A 189 23.25 5.44 -8.82
CA LEU A 189 22.65 6.69 -8.35
C LEU A 189 23.37 7.22 -7.09
N GLN A 190 23.65 6.34 -6.13
CA GLN A 190 24.43 6.66 -4.93
C GLN A 190 25.83 7.18 -5.30
N GLY A 191 26.50 6.53 -6.26
CA GLY A 191 27.80 6.98 -6.75
C GLY A 191 27.76 8.34 -7.45
N LEU A 192 26.73 8.61 -8.27
CA LEU A 192 26.56 9.89 -8.94
C LEU A 192 26.28 11.04 -7.96
N LEU A 193 25.42 10.82 -6.96
CA LEU A 193 25.15 11.81 -5.92
C LEU A 193 26.37 12.05 -5.03
N LEU A 194 27.11 10.99 -4.68
CA LEU A 194 28.38 11.10 -3.97
C LEU A 194 29.40 11.93 -4.76
N LEU A 195 29.55 11.68 -6.06
CA LEU A 195 30.46 12.43 -6.93
C LEU A 195 30.10 13.92 -6.95
N GLN A 196 28.81 14.25 -7.10
CA GLN A 196 28.31 15.63 -7.07
C GLN A 196 28.60 16.31 -5.74
N LEU A 197 28.35 15.63 -4.62
CA LEU A 197 28.60 16.17 -3.28
C LEU A 197 30.08 16.38 -2.98
N VAL A 198 30.95 15.44 -3.37
CA VAL A 198 32.40 15.58 -3.19
C VAL A 198 32.93 16.74 -4.02
N TYR A 199 32.41 16.92 -5.24
CA TYR A 199 32.77 18.06 -6.09
C TYR A 199 32.31 19.39 -5.48
N ALA A 200 31.08 19.46 -4.95
CA ALA A 200 30.52 20.69 -4.40
C ALA A 200 31.09 21.08 -3.02
N LYS A 201 31.23 20.13 -2.10
CA LYS A 201 31.73 20.38 -0.72
C LYS A 201 33.24 20.49 -0.63
N GLY A 202 33.98 19.92 -1.59
CA GLY A 202 35.43 19.88 -1.59
C GLY A 202 36.03 18.66 -0.86
N PRO A 203 37.36 18.49 -0.92
CA PRO A 203 38.06 17.26 -0.54
C PRO A 203 38.09 17.01 0.97
N GLU A 204 37.91 18.03 1.80
CA GLU A 204 37.93 17.90 3.27
C GLU A 204 36.82 16.97 3.78
N TYR A 205 35.63 17.06 3.18
CA TYR A 205 34.46 16.26 3.57
C TYR A 205 34.38 14.90 2.85
N MET A 206 35.31 14.63 1.94
CA MET A 206 35.33 13.41 1.12
C MET A 206 35.32 12.12 1.98
N PRO A 207 36.10 11.97 3.06
CA PRO A 207 36.09 10.73 3.86
C PRO A 207 34.74 10.45 4.50
N VAL A 208 34.07 11.49 5.01
CA VAL A 208 32.75 11.36 5.67
C VAL A 208 31.67 11.02 4.63
N LEU A 209 31.67 11.71 3.50
CA LEU A 209 30.73 11.47 2.39
C LEU A 209 30.89 10.04 1.84
N MET A 210 32.11 9.63 1.52
CA MET A 210 32.41 8.28 1.03
C MET A 210 32.03 7.23 2.06
N GLY A 211 32.38 7.43 3.33
CA GLY A 211 32.04 6.51 4.41
C GLY A 211 30.53 6.29 4.54
N CYS A 212 29.74 7.37 4.58
CA CYS A 212 28.29 7.28 4.76
C CYS A 212 27.59 6.63 3.55
N PHE A 213 27.93 7.05 2.32
CA PHE A 213 27.36 6.44 1.11
C PHE A 213 27.81 4.99 0.90
N ALA A 214 29.06 4.64 1.25
CA ALA A 214 29.54 3.27 1.20
C ALA A 214 28.82 2.38 2.23
N ILE A 215 28.60 2.87 3.44
CA ILE A 215 27.82 2.15 4.47
C ILE A 215 26.38 1.91 3.98
N LEU A 216 25.72 2.92 3.39
CA LEU A 216 24.36 2.75 2.85
C LEU A 216 24.33 1.71 1.71
N CYS A 217 25.27 1.80 0.78
CA CYS A 217 25.41 0.84 -0.33
C CYS A 217 25.67 -0.57 0.20
N ALA A 218 26.60 -0.72 1.14
CA ALA A 218 26.90 -2.00 1.77
C ALA A 218 25.69 -2.57 2.51
N ALA A 219 24.97 -1.77 3.31
CA ALA A 219 23.77 -2.19 4.02
C ALA A 219 22.69 -2.71 3.06
N MET A 220 22.51 -2.04 1.92
CA MET A 220 21.59 -2.45 0.86
C MET A 220 21.96 -3.81 0.27
N TRP A 221 23.22 -4.02 -0.11
CA TRP A 221 23.69 -5.30 -0.67
C TRP A 221 23.71 -6.42 0.37
N VAL A 222 24.03 -6.13 1.63
CA VAL A 222 23.97 -7.08 2.74
C VAL A 222 22.53 -7.54 2.97
N LEU A 223 21.56 -6.62 3.02
CA LEU A 223 20.15 -7.00 3.16
C LEU A 223 19.69 -7.86 1.97
N TYR A 224 20.11 -7.52 0.75
CA TYR A 224 19.82 -8.32 -0.43
C TYR A 224 20.44 -9.73 -0.35
N ALA A 225 21.70 -9.84 0.09
CA ALA A 225 22.38 -11.12 0.29
C ALA A 225 21.69 -11.97 1.36
N LEU A 226 21.26 -11.37 2.47
CA LEU A 226 20.45 -12.04 3.50
C LEU A 226 19.14 -12.58 2.91
N TYR A 227 18.45 -11.78 2.07
CA TYR A 227 17.25 -12.26 1.37
C TYR A 227 17.54 -13.47 0.48
N ARG A 228 18.67 -13.48 -0.24
CA ARG A 228 19.10 -14.64 -1.04
C ARG A 228 19.43 -15.86 -0.20
N LEU A 229 20.08 -15.68 0.95
CA LEU A 229 20.36 -16.75 1.90
C LEU A 229 19.07 -17.40 2.41
N PHE A 230 18.05 -16.59 2.72
CA PHE A 230 16.72 -17.07 3.12
C PHE A 230 15.81 -17.48 1.93
N ARG A 231 16.38 -17.63 0.72
CA ARG A 231 15.69 -18.03 -0.52
C ARG A 231 14.50 -17.12 -0.89
N ARG A 232 14.60 -15.83 -0.55
CA ARG A 232 13.62 -14.78 -0.86
C ARG A 232 13.99 -14.04 -2.15
N THR A 233 12.96 -13.59 -2.87
CA THR A 233 13.15 -12.96 -4.18
C THR A 233 12.47 -11.60 -4.33
N GLY A 234 11.54 -11.23 -3.44
CA GLY A 234 10.94 -9.90 -3.45
C GLY A 234 11.82 -8.90 -2.74
N PHE A 235 12.37 -7.92 -3.46
CA PHE A 235 13.21 -6.84 -2.89
C PHE A 235 12.80 -5.44 -3.39
N ASP A 236 11.65 -5.35 -4.07
CA ASP A 236 11.25 -4.12 -4.76
C ASP A 236 10.85 -3.01 -3.77
N LEU A 237 10.20 -3.36 -2.64
CA LEU A 237 9.79 -2.40 -1.61
C LEU A 237 11.00 -1.80 -0.90
N GLU A 238 11.96 -2.65 -0.54
CA GLU A 238 13.23 -2.26 0.06
C GLU A 238 14.04 -1.39 -0.90
N SER A 239 14.03 -1.70 -2.19
CA SER A 239 14.71 -0.88 -3.21
C SER A 239 14.15 0.55 -3.27
N LEU A 240 12.82 0.71 -3.18
CA LEU A 240 12.21 2.05 -3.11
C LEU A 240 12.52 2.77 -1.79
N ALA A 241 12.57 2.07 -0.67
CA ALA A 241 12.94 2.64 0.61
C ALA A 241 14.42 3.08 0.64
N PHE A 242 15.33 2.28 0.07
CA PHE A 242 16.74 2.67 -0.12
C PHE A 242 16.89 3.84 -1.09
N PHE A 243 16.05 3.92 -2.12
CA PHE A 243 16.02 5.10 -3.01
C PHE A 243 15.68 6.37 -2.22
N LEU A 244 14.59 6.38 -1.45
CA LEU A 244 14.22 7.54 -0.62
C LEU A 244 15.30 7.87 0.42
N THR A 245 15.86 6.85 1.06
CA THR A 245 16.95 7.01 2.04
C THR A 245 18.23 7.57 1.40
N THR A 246 18.51 7.23 0.14
CA THR A 246 19.64 7.79 -0.62
C THR A 246 19.44 9.29 -0.84
N LEU A 247 18.23 9.71 -1.22
CA LEU A 247 17.90 11.14 -1.35
C LEU A 247 18.01 11.86 0.00
N CYS A 248 17.56 11.23 1.09
CA CYS A 248 17.70 11.75 2.45
C CYS A 248 19.17 12.02 2.82
N LEU A 249 20.07 11.06 2.56
CA LEU A 249 21.50 11.25 2.82
C LEU A 249 22.08 12.39 1.98
N SER A 250 21.67 12.51 0.70
CA SER A 250 22.12 13.59 -0.16
C SER A 250 21.72 14.97 0.37
N ILE A 251 20.45 15.14 0.75
CA ILE A 251 19.93 16.41 1.29
C ILE A 251 20.54 16.72 2.65
N THR A 252 20.75 15.70 3.49
CA THR A 252 21.40 15.85 4.80
C THR A 252 22.85 16.28 4.63
N ALA A 253 23.58 15.70 3.67
CA ALA A 253 24.95 16.07 3.37
C ALA A 253 25.08 17.51 2.87
N SER A 254 24.12 17.99 2.07
CA SER A 254 24.05 19.39 1.64
C SER A 254 23.81 20.33 2.83
N SER A 255 22.73 20.09 3.58
CA SER A 255 22.26 21.02 4.62
C SER A 255 23.08 21.00 5.90
N SER A 256 23.54 19.84 6.37
CA SER A 256 24.21 19.70 7.67
C SER A 256 25.10 18.47 7.72
N ILE A 257 26.36 18.63 7.29
CA ILE A 257 27.33 17.53 7.19
C ILE A 257 27.59 16.83 8.53
N ASP A 258 27.58 17.57 9.65
CA ASP A 258 27.80 17.03 11.00
C ASP A 258 26.73 16.02 11.44
N THR A 259 25.55 16.12 10.86
CA THR A 259 24.42 15.23 11.15
C THR A 259 24.38 14.00 10.26
N LEU A 260 25.17 13.96 9.18
CA LEU A 260 25.15 12.87 8.19
C LEU A 260 25.51 11.51 8.80
N ALA A 261 26.51 11.47 9.68
CA ALA A 261 26.92 10.24 10.36
C ALA A 261 25.80 9.73 11.30
N LYS A 262 25.15 10.64 12.03
CA LYS A 262 24.02 10.32 12.91
C LYS A 262 22.84 9.80 12.09
N GLN A 263 22.54 10.45 10.95
CA GLN A 263 21.48 10.02 10.06
C GLN A 263 21.75 8.62 9.49
N THR A 264 22.99 8.35 9.06
CA THR A 264 23.41 7.03 8.57
C THR A 264 23.26 5.95 9.65
N LEU A 265 23.65 6.24 10.90
CA LEU A 265 23.44 5.33 12.03
C LEU A 265 21.95 5.04 12.25
N THR A 266 21.08 6.05 12.18
CA THR A 266 19.63 5.86 12.37
C THR A 266 18.99 5.05 11.25
N VAL A 267 19.50 5.14 10.02
CA VAL A 267 19.10 4.25 8.91
C VAL A 267 19.45 2.80 9.24
N LEU A 268 20.66 2.53 9.73
CA LEU A 268 21.07 1.17 10.12
C LEU A 268 20.20 0.62 11.27
N LEU A 269 19.90 1.44 12.28
CA LEU A 269 18.99 1.09 13.36
C LEU A 269 17.57 0.82 12.84
N GLY A 270 17.10 1.61 11.87
CA GLY A 270 15.84 1.37 11.17
C GLY A 270 15.81 0.05 10.41
N LEU A 271 16.88 -0.29 9.70
CA LEU A 271 17.02 -1.58 9.02
C LEU A 271 17.01 -2.77 9.99
N ILE A 272 17.66 -2.62 11.15
CA ILE A 272 17.58 -3.62 12.22
C ILE A 272 16.13 -3.74 12.70
N GLY A 273 15.44 -2.63 12.96
CA GLY A 273 14.03 -2.61 13.34
C GLY A 273 13.12 -3.29 12.30
N PHE A 274 13.34 -3.02 11.02
CA PHE A 274 12.65 -3.67 9.90
C PHE A 274 12.84 -5.19 9.91
N VAL A 275 14.08 -5.67 10.04
CA VAL A 275 14.39 -7.11 10.05
C VAL A 275 13.81 -7.78 11.29
N VAL A 276 14.00 -7.18 12.47
CA VAL A 276 13.51 -7.71 13.75
C VAL A 276 11.99 -7.81 13.75
N LEU A 277 11.28 -6.73 13.39
CA LEU A 277 9.83 -6.76 13.30
C LEU A 277 9.36 -7.74 12.21
N GLY A 278 10.05 -7.80 11.07
CA GLY A 278 9.77 -8.78 10.01
C GLY A 278 9.88 -10.24 10.48
N PHE A 279 10.80 -10.55 11.39
CA PHE A 279 10.90 -11.86 12.03
C PHE A 279 9.78 -12.10 13.06
N PHE A 280 9.43 -11.10 13.88
CA PHE A 280 8.31 -11.21 14.82
C PHE A 280 6.97 -11.41 14.12
N LEU A 281 6.75 -10.75 12.99
CA LEU A 281 5.56 -10.90 12.15
C LEU A 281 5.50 -12.24 11.41
N ARG A 282 6.49 -13.13 11.56
CA ARG A 282 6.45 -14.49 11.00
C ARG A 282 5.57 -15.45 11.81
N ASP A 283 5.30 -15.11 13.06
CA ASP A 283 4.47 -15.90 13.96
C ASP A 283 3.34 -15.01 14.49
N LEU A 284 2.15 -15.19 13.91
CA LEU A 284 1.00 -14.37 14.28
C LEU A 284 0.70 -14.53 15.77
N ALA A 285 0.82 -15.74 16.33
CA ALA A 285 0.54 -16.00 17.74
C ALA A 285 1.44 -15.18 18.68
N VAL A 286 2.70 -14.95 18.29
CA VAL A 286 3.60 -14.06 19.04
C VAL A 286 3.15 -12.60 18.91
N ALA A 287 2.80 -12.14 17.70
CA ALA A 287 2.25 -10.81 17.49
C ALA A 287 0.97 -10.58 18.32
N LYS A 288 0.10 -11.61 18.41
CA LYS A 288 -1.12 -11.61 19.25
C LYS A 288 -0.80 -11.41 20.73
N LYS A 289 0.13 -12.21 21.26
CA LYS A 289 0.54 -12.15 22.67
C LYS A 289 1.19 -10.82 23.04
N LEU A 290 1.98 -10.25 22.13
CA LEU A 290 2.72 -9.02 22.37
C LEU A 290 1.84 -7.75 22.32
N ARG A 291 0.58 -7.86 21.88
CA ARG A 291 -0.38 -6.75 21.75
C ARG A 291 -0.51 -5.91 23.03
N TRP A 292 -0.83 -6.54 24.15
CA TRP A 292 -1.07 -5.84 25.42
C TRP A 292 0.22 -5.20 25.98
N PRO A 293 1.37 -5.92 26.04
CA PRO A 293 2.64 -5.31 26.40
C PRO A 293 2.98 -4.08 25.55
N VAL A 294 2.80 -4.18 24.22
CA VAL A 294 3.13 -3.07 23.30
C VAL A 294 2.16 -1.90 23.45
N ALA A 295 0.87 -2.16 23.64
CA ALA A 295 -0.11 -1.10 23.89
C ALA A 295 0.18 -0.36 25.22
N ILE A 296 0.47 -1.10 26.29
CA ILE A 296 0.83 -0.51 27.59
C ILE A 296 2.13 0.28 27.48
N ALA A 297 3.15 -0.27 26.82
CA ALA A 297 4.41 0.42 26.58
C ALA A 297 4.22 1.71 25.77
N ALA A 298 3.37 1.69 24.73
CA ALA A 298 3.03 2.87 23.95
C ALA A 298 2.33 3.94 24.79
N CYS A 299 1.36 3.54 25.61
CA CYS A 299 0.67 4.46 26.51
C CYS A 299 1.64 5.06 27.54
N ALA A 300 2.46 4.23 28.16
CA ALA A 300 3.47 4.66 29.14
C ALA A 300 4.48 5.61 28.51
N LEU A 301 4.93 5.32 27.29
CA LEU A 301 5.90 6.14 26.57
C LEU A 301 5.32 7.52 26.17
N LEU A 302 4.06 7.58 25.72
CA LEU A 302 3.40 8.87 25.48
C LEU A 302 3.13 9.63 26.79
N ALA A 303 2.67 8.95 27.84
CA ALA A 303 2.45 9.56 29.15
C ALA A 303 3.75 10.13 29.72
N PHE A 304 4.86 9.39 29.60
CA PHE A 304 6.19 9.86 29.96
C PHE A 304 6.56 11.13 29.19
N ASN A 305 6.30 11.18 27.87
CA ASN A 305 6.55 12.38 27.09
C ASN A 305 5.68 13.57 27.51
N VAL A 306 4.41 13.35 27.88
CA VAL A 306 3.54 14.44 28.38
C VAL A 306 4.12 15.07 29.64
N LEU A 307 4.67 14.23 30.53
CA LEU A 307 5.17 14.66 31.83
C LEU A 307 6.57 15.27 31.78
N PHE A 308 7.46 14.73 30.95
CA PHE A 308 8.90 15.06 30.93
C PHE A 308 9.39 15.65 29.59
N GLY A 309 8.49 15.84 28.62
CA GLY A 309 8.82 16.38 27.31
C GLY A 309 9.29 17.83 27.38
N GLN A 310 10.39 18.13 26.68
CA GLN A 310 10.92 19.47 26.55
C GLN A 310 10.12 20.27 25.51
N GLN A 311 9.90 21.55 25.80
CA GLN A 311 9.17 22.44 24.90
C GLN A 311 10.11 23.00 23.83
N LEU A 312 9.94 22.56 22.58
CA LEU A 312 10.63 23.11 21.41
C LEU A 312 9.60 23.68 20.43
N PHE A 313 9.83 24.92 19.96
CA PHE A 313 8.97 25.61 19.00
C PHE A 313 7.47 25.65 19.36
N GLY A 314 7.13 25.61 20.65
CA GLY A 314 5.75 25.64 21.15
C GLY A 314 5.11 24.27 21.42
N ALA A 315 5.76 23.16 21.10
CA ALA A 315 5.28 21.79 21.35
C ALA A 315 6.17 21.05 22.37
N ARG A 316 5.56 20.23 23.25
CA ARG A 316 6.26 19.39 24.25
C ARG A 316 6.37 17.94 23.79
N ASN A 317 7.02 17.71 22.66
CA ASN A 317 7.03 16.41 21.98
C ASN A 317 8.40 15.71 21.94
N TRP A 318 9.48 16.35 22.40
CA TRP A 318 10.83 15.77 22.42
C TRP A 318 11.29 15.41 23.82
N VAL A 319 11.97 14.25 23.93
CA VAL A 319 12.67 13.84 25.15
C VAL A 319 14.17 13.85 24.87
N ALA A 320 14.94 14.54 25.71
CA ALA A 320 16.39 14.51 25.69
C ALA A 320 16.93 13.76 26.93
N LEU A 321 17.64 12.67 26.68
CA LEU A 321 18.37 11.88 27.68
C LEU A 321 19.87 12.08 27.44
N GLY A 322 20.43 13.15 28.01
CA GLY A 322 21.83 13.52 27.81
C GLY A 322 22.14 13.78 26.33
N PRO A 323 23.05 13.02 25.69
CA PRO A 323 23.42 13.23 24.28
C PRO A 323 22.39 12.67 23.28
N ILE A 324 21.39 11.91 23.74
CA ILE A 324 20.38 11.28 22.88
C ILE A 324 19.08 12.05 22.99
N SER A 325 18.61 12.62 21.89
CA SER A 325 17.25 13.12 21.74
C SER A 325 16.44 12.18 20.87
N PHE A 326 15.20 11.91 21.27
CA PHE A 326 14.29 11.14 20.45
C PHE A 326 12.86 11.64 20.61
N GLN A 327 12.06 11.43 19.56
CA GLN A 327 10.65 11.75 19.56
C GLN A 327 9.85 10.47 19.86
N PRO A 328 9.21 10.35 21.04
CA PRO A 328 8.56 9.11 21.43
C PRO A 328 7.37 8.74 20.52
N SER A 329 6.67 9.73 19.97
CA SER A 329 5.51 9.51 19.08
C SER A 329 5.85 8.74 17.80
N GLU A 330 7.09 8.83 17.31
CA GLU A 330 7.56 8.09 16.14
C GLU A 330 7.58 6.57 16.39
N PHE A 331 8.06 6.13 17.55
CA PHE A 331 8.03 4.72 17.94
C PHE A 331 6.61 4.23 18.25
N VAL A 332 5.79 5.12 18.80
CA VAL A 332 4.40 4.82 19.12
C VAL A 332 3.57 4.57 17.86
N LYS A 333 3.94 5.11 16.68
CA LYS A 333 3.28 4.76 15.40
C LYS A 333 3.35 3.25 15.12
N VAL A 334 4.52 2.65 15.28
CA VAL A 334 4.73 1.21 15.08
C VAL A 334 3.87 0.41 16.05
N ALA A 335 3.91 0.78 17.34
CA ALA A 335 3.13 0.13 18.38
C ALA A 335 1.62 0.28 18.18
N PHE A 336 1.18 1.45 17.70
CA PHE A 336 -0.21 1.77 17.43
C PHE A 336 -0.79 0.88 16.33
N ILE A 337 -0.06 0.70 15.23
CA ILE A 337 -0.45 -0.21 14.14
C ILE A 337 -0.52 -1.64 14.66
N LEU A 338 0.50 -2.11 15.39
CA LEU A 338 0.52 -3.48 15.92
C LEU A 338 -0.67 -3.73 16.86
N ALA A 339 -0.88 -2.85 17.83
CA ALA A 339 -1.93 -2.96 18.84
C ALA A 339 -3.33 -2.83 18.23
N GLY A 340 -3.49 -1.95 17.23
CA GLY A 340 -4.76 -1.68 16.56
C GLY A 340 -5.18 -2.81 15.62
N ALA A 341 -4.25 -3.33 14.80
CA ALA A 341 -4.54 -4.40 13.84
C ALA A 341 -4.94 -5.72 14.51
N GLU A 342 -4.38 -6.02 15.69
CA GLU A 342 -4.58 -7.28 16.40
C GLU A 342 -5.92 -7.39 17.15
N THR A 343 -6.73 -6.32 17.18
CA THR A 343 -8.02 -6.38 17.88
C THR A 343 -9.10 -7.23 17.21
N MET A 344 -8.71 -8.11 16.28
CA MET A 344 -9.58 -8.92 15.45
C MET A 344 -9.67 -10.37 15.92
N ASP A 345 -10.54 -10.58 16.91
CA ASP A 345 -11.59 -11.59 16.77
C ASP A 345 -12.86 -10.82 16.34
N ARG A 346 -13.20 -10.84 15.05
CA ARG A 346 -14.59 -10.54 14.65
C ARG A 346 -15.37 -11.78 15.06
N LEU A 347 -16.18 -11.77 16.11
CA LEU A 347 -17.45 -11.06 16.10
C LEU A 347 -18.06 -10.78 17.48
N PHE A 348 -17.37 -10.92 18.62
CA PHE A 348 -18.11 -11.13 19.87
C PHE A 348 -17.50 -10.59 21.17
N ALA A 349 -17.15 -9.31 21.17
CA ALA A 349 -17.51 -8.46 22.30
C ALA A 349 -17.42 -7.00 21.85
N ARG A 350 -18.51 -6.23 22.01
CA ARG A 350 -18.46 -4.74 21.96
C ARG A 350 -17.25 -4.17 22.73
N ARG A 351 -16.79 -4.90 23.75
CA ARG A 351 -15.64 -4.61 24.60
C ARG A 351 -14.30 -4.42 23.85
N ASN A 352 -13.99 -5.23 22.84
CA ASN A 352 -12.69 -5.13 22.14
C ASN A 352 -12.60 -3.93 21.18
N LEU A 353 -13.72 -3.47 20.63
CA LEU A 353 -13.76 -2.23 19.85
C LEU A 353 -13.60 -1.01 20.76
N ILE A 354 -14.26 -1.03 21.93
CA ILE A 354 -14.13 0.03 22.94
C ILE A 354 -12.67 0.18 23.37
N PHE A 355 -11.93 -0.91 23.59
CA PHE A 355 -10.50 -0.82 23.92
C PHE A 355 -9.66 -0.16 22.82
N THR A 356 -9.91 -0.48 21.54
CA THR A 356 -9.19 0.18 20.43
C THR A 356 -9.52 1.68 20.37
N ILE A 357 -10.80 2.04 20.55
CA ILE A 357 -11.25 3.43 20.56
C ILE A 357 -10.62 4.18 21.72
N LEU A 358 -10.67 3.64 22.94
CA LEU A 358 -10.09 4.26 24.13
C LEU A 358 -8.56 4.40 24.02
N PHE A 359 -7.87 3.38 23.53
CA PHE A 359 -6.43 3.43 23.27
C PHE A 359 -6.09 4.53 22.25
N SER A 360 -6.86 4.61 21.15
CA SER A 360 -6.63 5.63 20.12
C SER A 360 -6.95 7.03 20.62
N LEU A 361 -8.04 7.20 21.37
CA LEU A 361 -8.40 8.47 21.98
C LEU A 361 -7.36 8.92 23.01
N PHE A 362 -6.79 7.98 23.77
CA PHE A 362 -5.67 8.24 24.67
C PHE A 362 -4.44 8.73 23.90
N CYS A 363 -4.01 8.01 22.85
CA CYS A 363 -2.86 8.41 22.05
C CYS A 363 -3.04 9.78 21.41
N VAL A 364 -4.19 10.02 20.74
CA VAL A 364 -4.51 11.30 20.09
C VAL A 364 -4.65 12.42 21.13
N GLY A 365 -5.27 12.15 22.28
CA GLY A 365 -5.43 13.09 23.39
C GLY A 365 -4.09 13.53 23.99
N CYS A 366 -3.17 12.59 24.21
CA CYS A 366 -1.81 12.90 24.67
C CYS A 366 -1.06 13.78 23.67
N LEU A 367 -1.15 13.48 22.36
CA LEU A 367 -0.50 14.28 21.31
C LEU A 367 -1.11 15.69 21.19
N ALA A 368 -2.42 15.80 21.30
CA ALA A 368 -3.12 17.10 21.33
C ALA A 368 -2.69 17.93 22.56
N LEU A 369 -2.52 17.30 23.72
CA LEU A 369 -2.05 17.98 24.93
C LEU A 369 -0.60 18.50 24.78
N MET A 370 0.27 17.75 24.10
CA MET A 370 1.63 18.17 23.73
C MET A 370 1.65 19.31 22.70
N SER A 371 0.50 19.67 22.12
CA SER A 371 0.35 20.60 20.99
C SER A 371 1.01 20.11 19.69
N ASP A 372 1.16 18.79 19.53
CA ASP A 372 1.66 18.14 18.30
C ASP A 372 0.49 17.74 17.38
N PHE A 373 -0.10 18.76 16.74
CA PHE A 373 -1.32 18.61 15.94
C PHE A 373 -1.11 17.74 14.69
N GLY A 374 0.03 17.91 14.00
CA GLY A 374 0.34 17.13 12.80
C GLY A 374 0.40 15.64 13.08
N THR A 375 1.13 15.24 14.12
CA THR A 375 1.22 13.83 14.53
C THR A 375 -0.12 13.31 15.04
N ALA A 376 -0.87 14.11 15.82
CA ALA A 376 -2.21 13.73 16.26
C ALA A 376 -3.15 13.41 15.08
N LEU A 377 -3.10 14.21 14.01
CA LEU A 377 -3.90 13.99 12.81
C LEU A 377 -3.46 12.72 12.05
N ILE A 378 -2.16 12.44 11.98
CA ILE A 378 -1.62 11.19 11.41
C ILE A 378 -2.15 9.96 12.16
N PHE A 379 -2.14 10.00 13.50
CA PHE A 379 -2.69 8.92 14.34
C PHE A 379 -4.20 8.78 14.17
N PHE A 380 -4.92 9.90 14.09
CA PHE A 380 -6.35 9.91 13.88
C PHE A 380 -6.74 9.28 12.52
N VAL A 381 -6.05 9.62 11.44
CA VAL A 381 -6.30 9.02 10.12
C VAL A 381 -5.94 7.54 10.11
N ALA A 382 -4.86 7.13 10.77
CA ALA A 382 -4.53 5.72 10.94
C ALA A 382 -5.61 4.97 11.75
N PHE A 383 -6.14 5.58 12.81
CA PHE A 383 -7.28 5.05 13.55
C PHE A 383 -8.51 4.88 12.65
N LEU A 384 -8.84 5.88 11.83
CA LEU A 384 -9.96 5.79 10.88
C LEU A 384 -9.75 4.66 9.87
N ALA A 385 -8.54 4.48 9.35
CA ALA A 385 -8.23 3.37 8.45
C ALA A 385 -8.44 2.01 9.13
N ILE A 386 -7.96 1.84 10.36
CA ILE A 386 -8.16 0.63 11.17
C ILE A 386 -9.65 0.42 11.43
N ALA A 387 -10.37 1.46 11.87
CA ALA A 387 -11.78 1.41 12.21
C ALA A 387 -12.66 1.09 11.00
N PHE A 388 -12.36 1.70 9.83
CA PHE A 388 -13.07 1.45 8.58
C PHE A 388 -12.84 0.02 8.10
N LEU A 389 -11.57 -0.42 8.03
CA LEU A 389 -11.26 -1.80 7.62
C LEU A 389 -11.89 -2.81 8.57
N ARG A 390 -12.04 -2.46 9.85
CA ARG A 390 -12.66 -3.28 10.90
C ARG A 390 -14.18 -3.39 10.81
N SER A 391 -14.85 -2.24 10.69
CA SER A 391 -16.31 -2.16 10.80
C SER A 391 -17.02 -2.29 9.46
N GLY A 392 -16.38 -1.83 8.37
CA GLY A 392 -17.01 -1.67 7.07
C GLY A 392 -18.15 -0.64 7.05
N ASP A 393 -18.37 0.10 8.14
CA ASP A 393 -19.52 0.99 8.30
C ASP A 393 -19.13 2.45 8.05
N LEU A 394 -19.35 2.90 6.81
CA LEU A 394 -19.09 4.29 6.40
C LEU A 394 -19.82 5.33 7.26
N PRO A 395 -21.10 5.14 7.66
CA PRO A 395 -21.79 6.06 8.57
C PRO A 395 -21.07 6.28 9.90
N SER A 396 -20.61 5.22 10.57
CA SER A 396 -19.85 5.36 11.83
C SER A 396 -18.55 6.14 11.64
N VAL A 397 -17.83 5.89 10.54
CA VAL A 397 -16.61 6.64 10.20
C VAL A 397 -16.92 8.11 9.96
N ALA A 398 -17.99 8.42 9.22
CA ALA A 398 -18.43 9.80 8.98
C ALA A 398 -18.78 10.52 10.28
N MET A 399 -19.45 9.86 11.23
CA MET A 399 -19.74 10.43 12.55
C MET A 399 -18.48 10.70 13.38
N ILE A 400 -17.49 9.79 13.35
CA ILE A 400 -16.21 10.00 14.02
C ILE A 400 -15.48 11.21 13.42
N CYS A 401 -15.48 11.34 12.08
CA CYS A 401 -14.93 12.52 11.41
C CYS A 401 -15.64 13.81 11.79
N ALA A 402 -16.98 13.80 11.86
CA ALA A 402 -17.77 14.96 12.27
C ALA A 402 -17.46 15.38 13.73
N ALA A 403 -17.39 14.41 14.64
CA ALA A 403 -17.02 14.65 16.04
C ALA A 403 -15.58 15.20 16.17
N ALA A 404 -14.63 14.68 15.40
CA ALA A 404 -13.27 15.20 15.36
C ALA A 404 -13.20 16.63 14.79
N GLY A 405 -13.99 16.94 13.76
CA GLY A 405 -14.13 18.30 13.22
C GLY A 405 -14.62 19.30 14.27
N ALA A 406 -15.66 18.93 15.02
CA ALA A 406 -16.14 19.74 16.15
C ALA A 406 -15.06 19.92 17.23
N GLY A 407 -14.34 18.85 17.59
CA GLY A 407 -13.23 18.90 18.54
C GLY A 407 -12.08 19.80 18.07
N CYS A 408 -11.77 19.81 16.78
CA CYS A 408 -10.79 20.72 16.19
C CYS A 408 -11.19 22.18 16.39
N GLY A 409 -12.46 22.53 16.15
CA GLY A 409 -12.98 23.87 16.38
C GLY A 409 -12.78 24.35 17.83
N VAL A 410 -12.97 23.45 18.81
CA VAL A 410 -12.71 23.74 20.22
C VAL A 410 -11.21 23.95 20.48
N ILE A 411 -10.34 23.09 19.94
CA ILE A 411 -8.89 23.19 20.13
C ILE A 411 -8.32 24.49 19.55
N LEU A 412 -8.81 24.93 18.39
CA LEU A 412 -8.37 26.17 17.74
C LEU A 412 -8.63 27.40 18.63
N HIS A 413 -9.69 27.39 19.44
CA HIS A 413 -9.97 28.45 20.40
C HIS A 413 -8.97 28.51 21.56
N PHE A 414 -8.47 27.36 22.02
CA PHE A 414 -7.57 27.28 23.18
C PHE A 414 -6.08 27.29 22.83
N LYS A 415 -5.71 27.15 21.55
CA LYS A 415 -4.32 27.07 21.09
C LYS A 415 -4.03 28.15 20.04
N PRO A 416 -3.75 29.40 20.44
CA PRO A 416 -3.52 30.52 19.51
C PRO A 416 -2.37 30.26 18.54
N TYR A 417 -1.36 29.48 18.95
CA TYR A 417 -0.28 29.03 18.08
C TYR A 417 -0.77 28.26 16.84
N ILE A 418 -1.72 27.34 17.03
CA ILE A 418 -2.30 26.54 15.94
C ILE A 418 -3.19 27.46 15.08
N ALA A 419 -4.00 28.32 15.72
CA ALA A 419 -4.84 29.28 15.02
C ALA A 419 -4.03 30.20 14.09
N ASN A 420 -2.84 30.65 14.50
CA ASN A 420 -1.97 31.49 13.67
C ASN A 420 -1.49 30.79 12.40
N ARG A 421 -1.27 29.47 12.43
CA ARG A 421 -0.92 28.68 11.23
C ARG A 421 -2.09 28.56 10.26
N PHE A 422 -3.32 28.49 10.77
CA PHE A 422 -4.53 28.51 9.95
C PHE A 422 -4.85 29.90 9.40
N ALA A 423 -4.52 30.97 10.15
CA ALA A 423 -4.72 32.34 9.70
C ALA A 423 -3.80 32.71 8.53
N ALA A 424 -2.56 32.21 8.53
CA ALA A 424 -1.61 32.41 7.44
C ALA A 424 -1.84 31.49 6.23
N TRP A 425 -2.63 30.42 6.38
CA TRP A 425 -2.87 29.44 5.32
C TRP A 425 -3.59 30.08 4.13
N ARG A 426 -3.07 29.83 2.91
CA ARG A 426 -3.47 30.48 1.64
C ARG A 426 -3.12 31.97 1.52
N HIS A 427 -2.54 32.56 2.55
CA HIS A 427 -2.11 33.96 2.60
C HIS A 427 -0.63 34.08 2.99
N VAL A 428 0.17 33.02 2.81
CA VAL A 428 1.58 33.01 3.27
C VAL A 428 2.44 34.09 2.60
N TRP A 429 2.08 34.55 1.40
CA TRP A 429 2.76 35.65 0.72
C TRP A 429 2.53 37.00 1.40
N GLU A 430 1.39 37.19 2.08
CA GLU A 430 1.12 38.39 2.90
C GLU A 430 1.95 38.35 4.20
N PHE A 431 2.24 37.15 4.70
CA PHE A 431 3.03 36.90 5.91
C PHE A 431 4.45 36.41 5.59
N ALA A 432 5.02 36.83 4.46
CA ALA A 432 6.30 36.31 3.94
C ALA A 432 7.48 36.48 4.91
N ASP A 433 7.46 37.48 5.78
CA ASP A 433 8.51 37.74 6.78
C ASP A 433 8.16 37.24 8.19
N SER A 434 7.03 36.55 8.35
CA SER A 434 6.55 36.05 9.65
C SER A 434 6.10 34.59 9.56
N THR A 435 4.81 34.30 9.77
CA THR A 435 4.26 32.94 9.82
C THR A 435 4.27 32.21 8.48
N GLY A 436 4.35 32.93 7.37
CA GLY A 436 4.47 32.38 6.01
C GLY A 436 5.92 32.20 5.53
N TYR A 437 6.92 32.58 6.32
CA TYR A 437 8.32 32.63 5.91
C TYR A 437 8.86 31.30 5.36
N GLN A 438 8.55 30.17 6.01
CA GLN A 438 9.08 28.88 5.56
C GLN A 438 8.45 28.43 4.23
N GLN A 439 7.15 28.66 4.05
CA GLN A 439 6.40 28.26 2.85
C GLN A 439 6.79 29.12 1.63
N THR A 440 6.89 30.45 1.78
CA THR A 440 7.28 31.34 0.66
C THR A 440 8.69 31.04 0.15
N ARG A 441 9.62 30.74 1.06
CA ARG A 441 10.98 30.35 0.69
C ARG A 441 11.02 28.99 0.00
N THR A 442 10.25 28.02 0.49
CA THR A 442 10.13 26.69 -0.15
C THR A 442 9.62 26.81 -1.58
N MET A 443 8.55 27.58 -1.81
CA MET A 443 7.99 27.77 -3.15
C MET A 443 8.96 28.50 -4.10
N SER A 444 9.66 29.52 -3.59
CA SER A 444 10.66 30.26 -4.36
C SER A 444 11.86 29.37 -4.74
N ALA A 445 12.34 28.55 -3.79
CA ALA A 445 13.44 27.61 -3.99
C ALA A 445 13.06 26.49 -4.96
N ALA A 446 11.88 25.90 -4.81
CA ALA A 446 11.38 24.88 -5.72
C ALA A 446 11.25 25.40 -7.17
N ALA A 447 10.84 26.66 -7.35
CA ALA A 447 10.82 27.29 -8.67
C ALA A 447 12.24 27.45 -9.25
N SER A 448 13.22 27.80 -8.42
CA SER A 448 14.60 28.00 -8.85
C SER A 448 15.33 26.72 -9.26
N GLY A 449 14.95 25.56 -8.73
CA GLY A 449 15.55 24.26 -9.10
C GLY A 449 15.13 23.72 -10.46
N GLY A 450 14.04 24.24 -11.05
CA GLY A 450 13.52 23.73 -12.33
C GLY A 450 13.24 22.21 -12.32
N LEU A 451 13.31 21.58 -13.50
CA LEU A 451 13.01 20.15 -13.63
C LEU A 451 14.12 19.23 -13.12
N PHE A 452 15.38 19.64 -13.31
CA PHE A 452 16.57 18.81 -13.08
C PHE A 452 17.37 19.16 -11.82
N GLY A 453 17.07 20.29 -11.17
CA GLY A 453 17.75 20.73 -9.96
C GLY A 453 19.02 21.54 -10.25
N ASN A 454 19.45 22.28 -9.23
CA ASN A 454 20.69 23.07 -9.23
C ASN A 454 21.93 22.23 -8.88
N GLY A 455 21.74 20.97 -8.47
CA GLY A 455 22.78 20.08 -7.98
C GLY A 455 22.85 20.07 -6.45
N PRO A 456 23.24 18.94 -5.84
CA PRO A 456 23.46 18.84 -4.40
C PRO A 456 24.40 19.94 -3.90
N ASP A 457 24.07 20.56 -2.77
CA ASP A 457 24.82 21.65 -2.14
C ASP A 457 24.81 23.01 -2.88
N ASN A 458 24.12 23.13 -4.01
CA ASN A 458 23.99 24.43 -4.72
C ASN A 458 22.68 25.18 -4.38
N GLY A 459 21.79 24.59 -3.57
CA GLY A 459 20.54 25.22 -3.15
C GLY A 459 20.73 26.26 -2.04
N TRP A 460 19.90 27.30 -2.03
CA TRP A 460 19.91 28.33 -0.98
C TRP A 460 18.90 28.04 0.13
N LEU A 461 17.86 27.22 -0.10
CA LEU A 461 16.87 26.86 0.91
C LEU A 461 17.50 26.15 2.12
N LYS A 462 18.66 25.52 1.94
CA LYS A 462 19.42 24.84 3.01
C LYS A 462 19.75 25.73 4.20
N ASN A 463 19.75 27.05 4.01
CA ASN A 463 20.01 28.06 5.03
C ASN A 463 18.74 28.47 5.82
N VAL A 464 17.56 27.99 5.41
CA VAL A 464 16.30 28.23 6.11
C VAL A 464 16.13 27.21 7.23
N GLY A 465 15.64 27.66 8.39
CA GLY A 465 15.40 26.77 9.53
C GLY A 465 14.45 25.62 9.18
N ALA A 466 14.79 24.41 9.62
CA ALA A 466 14.07 23.16 9.33
C ALA A 466 14.01 22.76 7.84
N ALA A 467 14.95 23.24 7.01
CA ALA A 467 14.99 22.93 5.58
C ALA A 467 15.12 21.42 5.28
N ASN A 468 16.00 20.72 5.99
CA ASN A 468 16.23 19.28 5.82
C ASN A 468 15.19 18.39 6.53
N THR A 469 14.29 18.96 7.32
CA THR A 469 13.23 18.23 8.02
C THR A 469 11.87 18.51 7.40
N ASP A 470 11.33 19.71 7.63
CA ASP A 470 9.94 20.07 7.38
C ASP A 470 9.76 20.56 5.94
N LEU A 471 10.79 21.18 5.37
CA LEU A 471 10.81 21.72 4.00
C LEU A 471 11.60 20.82 3.04
N VAL A 472 11.81 19.55 3.40
CA VAL A 472 12.66 18.63 2.64
C VAL A 472 12.18 18.43 1.21
N PHE A 473 10.88 18.55 0.96
CA PHE A 473 10.32 18.51 -0.38
C PHE A 473 10.82 19.68 -1.24
N GLY A 474 10.85 20.89 -0.69
CA GLY A 474 11.42 22.07 -1.33
C GLY A 474 12.91 21.92 -1.58
N MET A 475 13.65 21.38 -0.62
CA MET A 475 15.08 21.08 -0.76
C MET A 475 15.35 20.08 -1.89
N ALA A 476 14.57 18.99 -1.93
CA ALA A 476 14.67 18.00 -2.98
C ALA A 476 14.33 18.60 -4.35
N ALA A 477 13.31 19.46 -4.43
CA ALA A 477 12.93 20.14 -5.65
C ALA A 477 14.00 21.12 -6.14
N GLU A 478 14.62 21.88 -5.23
CA GLU A 478 15.66 22.85 -5.56
C GLU A 478 16.97 22.16 -5.99
N GLU A 479 17.48 21.22 -5.18
CA GLU A 479 18.80 20.63 -5.40
C GLU A 479 18.79 19.47 -6.39
N LEU A 480 17.79 18.59 -6.29
CA LEU A 480 17.70 17.35 -7.08
C LEU A 480 16.71 17.46 -8.25
N GLY A 481 15.91 18.53 -8.28
CA GLY A 481 14.94 18.81 -9.34
C GLY A 481 13.54 18.32 -9.04
N MET A 482 12.56 18.99 -9.65
CA MET A 482 11.14 18.67 -9.51
C MET A 482 10.80 17.23 -9.92
N ILE A 483 11.51 16.66 -10.90
CA ILE A 483 11.29 15.27 -11.32
C ILE A 483 11.59 14.31 -10.15
N ILE A 484 12.73 14.47 -9.48
CA ILE A 484 13.14 13.58 -8.38
C ILE A 484 12.24 13.80 -7.15
N ALA A 485 11.87 15.06 -6.85
CA ALA A 485 10.95 15.37 -5.76
C ALA A 485 9.57 14.71 -5.96
N VAL A 486 9.01 14.76 -7.18
CA VAL A 486 7.75 14.08 -7.51
C VAL A 486 7.91 12.55 -7.48
N LEU A 487 9.03 12.01 -7.96
CA LEU A 487 9.32 10.58 -7.87
C LEU A 487 9.36 10.08 -6.42
N ALA A 488 9.87 10.89 -5.48
CA ALA A 488 9.85 10.56 -4.06
C ALA A 488 8.41 10.41 -3.53
N VAL A 489 7.49 11.29 -3.93
CA VAL A 489 6.05 11.17 -3.61
C VAL A 489 5.45 9.91 -4.25
N ILE A 490 5.78 9.65 -5.52
CA ILE A 490 5.31 8.46 -6.25
C ILE A 490 5.77 7.16 -5.55
N CYS A 491 6.95 7.11 -4.94
CA CYS A 491 7.38 5.94 -4.16
C CYS A 491 6.40 5.60 -3.03
N ILE A 492 5.93 6.61 -2.28
CA ILE A 492 4.95 6.41 -1.20
C ILE A 492 3.59 5.99 -1.77
N VAL A 493 3.18 6.56 -2.90
CA VAL A 493 1.96 6.16 -3.61
C VAL A 493 2.05 4.70 -4.08
N ILE A 494 3.20 4.26 -4.60
CA ILE A 494 3.44 2.87 -5.01
C ILE A 494 3.30 1.93 -3.81
N PHE A 495 3.83 2.29 -2.63
CA PHE A 495 3.64 1.49 -1.41
C PHE A 495 2.15 1.30 -1.10
N SER A 496 1.34 2.35 -1.22
CA SER A 496 -0.10 2.30 -0.96
C SER A 496 -0.86 1.47 -2.00
N LEU A 497 -0.64 1.73 -3.29
CA LEU A 497 -1.27 0.96 -4.38
C LEU A 497 -0.90 -0.53 -4.33
N PHE A 498 0.37 -0.83 -4.03
CA PHE A 498 0.81 -2.20 -3.82
C PHE A 498 0.09 -2.84 -2.62
N THR A 499 -0.05 -2.12 -1.51
CA THR A 499 -0.70 -2.62 -0.30
C THR A 499 -2.17 -2.95 -0.54
N VAL A 500 -2.93 -2.06 -1.18
CA VAL A 500 -4.34 -2.29 -1.52
C VAL A 500 -4.48 -3.51 -2.44
N LYS A 501 -3.58 -3.66 -3.40
CA LYS A 501 -3.56 -4.84 -4.27
C LYS A 501 -3.24 -6.12 -3.51
N ALA A 502 -2.28 -6.07 -2.60
CA ALA A 502 -1.87 -7.23 -1.80
C ALA A 502 -2.96 -7.63 -0.78
N ALA A 503 -3.68 -6.65 -0.22
CA ALA A 503 -4.79 -6.84 0.69
C ALA A 503 -5.87 -7.79 0.15
N ALA A 504 -6.18 -7.70 -1.14
CA ALA A 504 -7.18 -8.53 -1.81
C ALA A 504 -6.85 -10.04 -1.85
N THR A 505 -5.61 -10.45 -1.53
CA THR A 505 -5.22 -11.87 -1.45
C THR A 505 -4.74 -12.28 -0.07
N SER A 506 -4.75 -11.36 0.90
CA SER A 506 -4.08 -11.53 2.19
C SER A 506 -4.61 -12.75 2.95
N ARG A 507 -3.69 -13.53 3.52
CA ARG A 507 -4.03 -14.72 4.32
C ARG A 507 -4.46 -14.38 5.74
N SER A 508 -4.37 -13.11 6.16
CA SER A 508 -4.83 -12.74 7.49
C SER A 508 -5.30 -11.29 7.49
N THR A 509 -6.48 -11.08 8.09
CA THR A 509 -7.06 -9.77 8.32
C THR A 509 -6.10 -8.87 9.12
N PHE A 510 -5.30 -9.45 10.02
CA PHE A 510 -4.27 -8.72 10.78
C PHE A 510 -3.25 -8.06 9.85
N TYR A 511 -2.61 -8.84 8.96
CA TYR A 511 -1.60 -8.30 8.04
C TYR A 511 -2.21 -7.28 7.07
N THR A 512 -3.44 -7.51 6.64
CA THR A 512 -4.18 -6.56 5.79
C THR A 512 -4.39 -5.22 6.48
N ILE A 513 -4.94 -5.24 7.71
CA ILE A 513 -5.20 -4.01 8.48
C ILE A 513 -3.89 -3.32 8.81
N ALA A 514 -2.87 -4.05 9.26
CA ALA A 514 -1.57 -3.48 9.60
C ALA A 514 -0.90 -2.82 8.39
N ALA A 515 -0.85 -3.50 7.25
CA ALA A 515 -0.27 -2.98 6.02
C ALA A 515 -1.05 -1.76 5.49
N CYS A 516 -2.37 -1.88 5.33
CA CYS A 516 -3.20 -0.78 4.82
C CYS A 516 -3.14 0.45 5.72
N SER A 517 -3.22 0.27 7.04
CA SER A 517 -3.18 1.38 7.99
C SER A 517 -1.80 2.05 8.01
N THR A 518 -0.72 1.27 7.85
CA THR A 518 0.63 1.81 7.66
C THR A 518 0.73 2.62 6.37
N ALA A 519 0.22 2.09 5.26
CA ALA A 519 0.23 2.79 3.98
C ALA A 519 -0.56 4.10 4.04
N THR A 520 -1.76 4.11 4.65
CA THR A 520 -2.54 5.32 4.88
C THR A 520 -1.77 6.33 5.74
N MET A 521 -1.12 5.86 6.81
CA MET A 521 -0.30 6.72 7.69
C MET A 521 0.84 7.39 6.92
N LEU A 522 1.60 6.63 6.11
CA LEU A 522 2.70 7.17 5.32
C LEU A 522 2.23 8.16 4.24
N VAL A 523 1.13 7.85 3.55
CA VAL A 523 0.54 8.76 2.54
C VAL A 523 0.09 10.06 3.18
N PHE A 524 -0.62 9.98 4.31
CA PHE A 524 -1.12 11.17 4.98
C PHE A 524 0.00 12.03 5.56
N GLN A 525 1.03 11.40 6.14
CA GLN A 525 2.24 12.09 6.60
C GLN A 525 2.97 12.79 5.43
N THR A 526 3.09 12.13 4.28
CA THR A 526 3.66 12.73 3.06
C THR A 526 2.82 13.90 2.56
N ALA A 527 1.49 13.76 2.56
CA ALA A 527 0.58 14.82 2.14
C ALA A 527 0.71 16.06 3.04
N LEU A 528 0.75 15.89 4.36
CA LEU A 528 0.94 17.00 5.30
C LEU A 528 2.27 17.71 5.12
N ASN A 529 3.36 16.99 4.84
CA ASN A 529 4.67 17.59 4.59
C ASN A 529 4.71 18.34 3.25
N VAL A 530 4.37 17.66 2.15
CA VAL A 530 4.45 18.22 0.79
C VAL A 530 3.44 19.36 0.63
N LEU A 531 2.16 19.10 0.87
CA LEU A 531 1.10 20.10 0.70
C LEU A 531 1.23 21.25 1.71
N GLY A 532 1.80 20.98 2.89
CA GLY A 532 2.15 22.00 3.88
C GLY A 532 3.24 22.96 3.39
N SER A 533 4.27 22.41 2.75
CA SER A 533 5.40 23.21 2.24
C SER A 533 5.04 24.13 1.06
N VAL A 534 3.98 23.80 0.31
CA VAL A 534 3.49 24.57 -0.85
C VAL A 534 2.17 25.33 -0.56
N ASP A 535 1.83 25.53 0.71
CA ASP A 535 0.65 26.29 1.17
C ASP A 535 -0.72 25.77 0.69
N LEU A 536 -0.80 24.49 0.27
CA LEU A 536 -2.07 23.83 0.00
C LEU A 536 -2.75 23.36 1.30
N LEU A 537 -1.95 23.01 2.31
CA LEU A 537 -2.37 22.75 3.68
C LEU A 537 -1.56 23.63 4.64
N PRO A 538 -2.02 23.86 5.88
CA PRO A 538 -1.21 24.55 6.89
C PRO A 538 0.06 23.73 7.19
N LEU A 539 1.19 24.42 7.35
CA LEU A 539 2.47 23.78 7.68
C LEU A 539 2.37 23.16 9.08
N THR A 540 2.44 21.83 9.17
CA THR A 540 2.23 21.09 10.44
C THR A 540 3.53 20.70 11.13
N GLY A 541 4.68 20.74 10.45
CA GLY A 541 5.99 20.38 11.00
C GLY A 541 6.16 18.86 11.19
N VAL A 542 5.60 18.08 10.26
CA VAL A 542 5.76 16.61 10.23
C VAL A 542 6.79 16.21 9.17
N THR A 543 7.52 15.13 9.42
CA THR A 543 8.56 14.64 8.52
C THR A 543 7.99 13.95 7.28
N PHE A 544 8.63 14.10 6.13
CA PHE A 544 8.43 13.27 4.96
C PHE A 544 9.02 11.86 5.23
N PRO A 545 8.25 10.77 5.10
CA PRO A 545 8.74 9.41 5.38
C PRO A 545 9.95 9.01 4.52
N PHE A 546 11.01 8.51 5.17
CA PHE A 546 12.30 8.12 4.55
C PHE A 546 13.13 9.24 3.89
N LEU A 547 12.58 10.45 3.72
CA LEU A 547 13.27 11.55 3.03
C LEU A 547 13.79 12.61 4.01
N SER A 548 13.00 13.00 5.00
CA SER A 548 13.40 14.02 5.99
C SER A 548 14.52 13.55 6.92
N CYS A 549 15.39 14.48 7.30
CA CYS A 549 16.43 14.27 8.30
C CYS A 549 15.82 14.23 9.71
N GLY A 550 15.43 13.04 10.16
CA GLY A 550 14.95 12.82 11.53
C GLY A 550 15.28 11.42 12.01
N GLY A 551 16.10 11.32 13.06
CA GLY A 551 16.60 10.02 13.54
C GLY A 551 15.50 9.06 13.99
N SER A 552 14.59 9.51 14.87
CA SER A 552 13.45 8.69 15.32
C SER A 552 12.49 8.38 14.18
N SER A 553 12.22 9.35 13.30
CA SER A 553 11.33 9.16 12.14
C SER A 553 11.90 8.16 11.14
N MET A 554 13.21 8.15 10.91
CA MET A 554 13.87 7.22 9.99
C MET A 554 13.77 5.77 10.51
N ILE A 555 14.01 5.57 11.81
CA ILE A 555 13.87 4.26 12.45
C ILE A 555 12.42 3.77 12.36
N ALA A 556 11.46 4.65 12.66
CA ALA A 556 10.04 4.34 12.59
C ALA A 556 9.59 3.98 11.18
N CYS A 557 10.02 4.74 10.15
CA CYS A 557 9.64 4.49 8.75
C CYS A 557 10.11 3.11 8.26
N TRP A 558 11.39 2.77 8.48
CA TRP A 558 11.91 1.44 8.13
C TRP A 558 11.18 0.34 8.90
N THR A 559 10.91 0.54 10.19
CA THR A 559 10.16 -0.44 10.98
C THR A 559 8.72 -0.61 10.47
N LEU A 560 8.03 0.49 10.15
CA LEU A 560 6.68 0.47 9.57
C LEU A 560 6.63 -0.28 8.23
N LEU A 561 7.67 -0.17 7.40
CA LEU A 561 7.77 -0.92 6.13
C LEU A 561 7.63 -2.43 6.34
N ALA A 562 7.99 -2.96 7.51
CA ALA A 562 7.84 -4.38 7.83
C ALA A 562 6.37 -4.83 7.78
N PHE A 563 5.41 -3.99 8.15
CA PHE A 563 3.98 -4.31 8.04
C PHE A 563 3.53 -4.40 6.58
N ILE A 564 3.94 -3.44 5.74
CA ILE A 564 3.65 -3.47 4.30
C ILE A 564 4.27 -4.72 3.67
N LYS A 565 5.50 -5.04 4.05
CA LYS A 565 6.20 -6.24 3.57
C LYS A 565 5.54 -7.53 4.04
N ALA A 566 5.02 -7.58 5.26
CA ALA A 566 4.31 -8.74 5.80
C ALA A 566 3.00 -9.01 5.04
N GLY A 567 2.36 -7.98 4.48
CA GLY A 567 1.21 -8.13 3.58
C GLY A 567 1.55 -8.64 2.17
N ASP A 568 2.82 -8.74 1.77
CA ASP A 568 3.21 -9.19 0.43
C ASP A 568 3.04 -10.71 0.28
N ASN A 569 1.98 -11.14 -0.40
CA ASN A 569 1.69 -12.55 -0.64
C ASN A 569 2.43 -13.21 -1.81
N ARG A 570 3.24 -12.46 -2.58
CA ARG A 570 3.96 -13.04 -3.72
C ARG A 570 4.88 -14.17 -3.24
N GLN A 571 5.06 -15.23 -4.04
CA GLN A 571 5.88 -16.38 -3.64
C GLN A 571 7.27 -15.93 -3.16
N ASN A 572 7.69 -16.32 -1.96
CA ASN A 572 9.01 -16.02 -1.40
C ASN A 572 9.33 -14.51 -1.34
N SER A 573 8.31 -13.65 -1.19
CA SER A 573 8.43 -12.19 -1.18
C SER A 573 9.22 -11.63 0.01
N GLY A 574 8.93 -12.09 1.23
CA GLY A 574 9.44 -11.49 2.46
C GLY A 574 9.80 -12.50 3.54
N LEU A 575 10.46 -11.99 4.58
CA LEU A 575 10.91 -12.75 5.76
C LEU A 575 9.74 -13.24 6.63
N ALA A 576 8.61 -12.53 6.60
CA ALA A 576 7.41 -12.87 7.38
C ALA A 576 6.71 -14.16 6.91
N MET A 577 6.85 -14.60 5.65
CA MET A 577 6.22 -15.85 5.20
C MET A 577 7.08 -17.08 5.52
N ARG A 578 6.54 -18.09 6.20
CA ARG A 578 7.19 -19.41 6.32
C ARG A 578 7.19 -20.15 4.97
N LEU A 579 8.36 -20.66 4.55
CA LEU A 579 8.44 -21.62 3.43
C LEU A 579 8.08 -23.01 3.97
N PRO A 580 7.32 -23.84 3.23
CA PRO A 580 7.13 -25.24 3.61
C PRO A 580 8.50 -25.94 3.68
N GLY A 581 8.74 -26.70 4.74
CA GLY A 581 9.98 -27.43 4.94
C GLY A 581 10.09 -28.59 3.95
N ARG A 582 11.32 -29.00 3.62
CA ARG A 582 11.58 -30.18 2.78
C ARG A 582 11.01 -31.48 3.37
N LYS A 583 10.73 -31.51 4.68
CA LYS A 583 10.08 -32.63 5.38
C LYS A 583 8.54 -32.59 5.31
N ASP A 584 7.96 -31.49 4.83
CA ASP A 584 6.52 -31.33 4.61
C ASP A 584 6.12 -31.71 3.16
N GLU A 585 7.08 -32.21 2.36
CA GLU A 585 6.77 -32.96 1.14
C GLU A 585 6.21 -34.32 1.57
N PRO A 586 4.92 -34.61 1.36
CA PRO A 586 4.45 -35.96 1.52
C PRO A 586 5.24 -36.80 0.54
N VAL A 587 5.74 -37.92 1.05
CA VAL A 587 6.19 -39.06 0.26
C VAL A 587 5.21 -39.18 -0.90
N ARG A 588 5.71 -39.13 -2.15
CA ARG A 588 4.87 -39.47 -3.31
C ARG A 588 4.21 -40.79 -2.94
N PRO A 589 2.89 -40.94 -2.97
CA PRO A 589 2.31 -42.26 -2.78
C PRO A 589 3.01 -43.17 -3.79
N ALA A 590 3.82 -44.10 -3.29
CA ALA A 590 4.26 -45.23 -4.09
C ALA A 590 2.95 -45.84 -4.56
N GLY A 591 2.73 -45.90 -5.87
CA GLY A 591 1.41 -46.07 -6.46
C GLY A 591 0.57 -47.10 -5.72
N ASP A 592 -0.34 -46.61 -4.89
CA ASP A 592 -1.44 -47.43 -4.42
C ASP A 592 -2.46 -47.43 -5.56
N PRO A 593 -2.95 -48.62 -5.97
CA PRO A 593 -3.86 -48.74 -7.10
C PRO A 593 -5.09 -47.89 -6.83
N MET A 594 -5.51 -47.16 -7.87
CA MET A 594 -6.78 -46.45 -7.91
C MET A 594 -7.88 -47.34 -7.32
N MET A 595 -8.59 -46.86 -6.30
CA MET A 595 -9.91 -47.41 -5.99
C MET A 595 -10.76 -47.19 -7.22
N GLU A 596 -10.91 -48.25 -8.01
CA GLU A 596 -11.82 -48.33 -9.12
C GLU A 596 -13.24 -48.17 -8.55
N PHE A 597 -13.91 -47.12 -8.98
CA PHE A 597 -15.29 -46.83 -8.58
C PHE A 597 -16.17 -47.90 -9.22
N ASP A 598 -16.65 -48.86 -8.43
CA ASP A 598 -17.56 -49.92 -8.87
C ASP A 598 -18.97 -49.35 -9.08
N PRO A 599 -19.46 -49.22 -10.32
CA PRO A 599 -20.78 -48.65 -10.61
C PRO A 599 -21.94 -49.61 -10.25
N SER A 600 -21.66 -50.86 -9.89
CA SER A 600 -22.70 -51.89 -9.69
C SER A 600 -23.47 -51.77 -8.37
N VAL A 601 -23.15 -50.80 -7.52
CA VAL A 601 -23.73 -50.63 -6.17
C VAL A 601 -25.08 -49.88 -6.18
N PHE A 602 -25.58 -49.43 -7.34
CA PHE A 602 -26.80 -48.62 -7.43
C PHE A 602 -27.86 -49.12 -8.44
N ASP A 603 -27.84 -50.39 -8.83
CA ASP A 603 -28.92 -50.97 -9.64
C ASP A 603 -29.77 -51.90 -8.77
N ASP A 604 -30.73 -51.34 -8.03
CA ASP A 604 -31.93 -52.05 -7.57
C ASP A 604 -33.00 -51.05 -7.08
N GLU A 605 -33.62 -50.31 -8.00
CA GLU A 605 -35.03 -49.90 -7.86
C GLU A 605 -35.59 -49.43 -9.23
N PRO A 606 -36.73 -49.96 -9.71
CA PRO A 606 -37.28 -49.59 -11.01
C PRO A 606 -38.03 -48.24 -10.93
N ALA A 607 -37.78 -47.39 -11.93
CA ALA A 607 -38.37 -46.06 -12.07
C ALA A 607 -39.88 -46.10 -12.35
N PRO A 608 -40.70 -45.23 -11.70
CA PRO A 608 -42.05 -44.95 -12.18
C PRO A 608 -42.03 -43.82 -13.23
N GLY A 609 -42.47 -44.16 -14.44
CA GLY A 609 -43.26 -43.34 -15.37
C GLY A 609 -42.80 -41.92 -15.70
N GLU A 610 -42.30 -41.74 -16.92
CA GLU A 610 -42.07 -40.45 -17.56
C GLU A 610 -43.33 -39.56 -17.58
N SER A 611 -43.17 -38.30 -17.16
CA SER A 611 -43.90 -37.18 -17.75
C SER A 611 -42.91 -36.04 -18.03
N THR A 612 -42.79 -35.69 -19.30
CA THR A 612 -41.88 -34.70 -19.85
C THR A 612 -42.38 -33.29 -19.52
N ILE A 613 -41.61 -32.52 -18.73
CA ILE A 613 -41.79 -31.07 -18.62
C ILE A 613 -40.54 -30.40 -19.20
N ASN A 614 -40.71 -29.75 -20.34
CA ASN A 614 -39.68 -29.02 -21.06
C ASN A 614 -39.62 -27.58 -20.49
N ILE A 615 -38.47 -27.15 -19.96
CA ILE A 615 -38.25 -25.76 -19.50
C ILE A 615 -36.99 -25.20 -20.18
N PRO A 616 -37.03 -24.00 -20.80
CA PRO A 616 -35.89 -23.46 -21.54
C PRO A 616 -34.78 -22.92 -20.61
N LEU A 617 -33.53 -23.19 -20.95
CA LEU A 617 -32.34 -22.56 -20.35
C LEU A 617 -32.09 -21.16 -20.95
N PRO A 618 -31.52 -20.19 -20.21
CA PRO A 618 -31.15 -18.89 -20.77
C PRO A 618 -29.91 -18.98 -21.67
N GLU A 619 -29.94 -18.28 -22.80
CA GLU A 619 -28.84 -18.22 -23.78
C GLU A 619 -27.51 -17.69 -23.20
N ASP A 620 -26.43 -18.42 -23.48
CA ASP A 620 -25.05 -18.06 -23.20
C ASP A 620 -24.57 -16.95 -24.14
N ARG A 621 -23.95 -15.88 -23.58
CA ARG A 621 -23.21 -14.88 -24.37
C ARG A 621 -21.95 -15.50 -24.98
N PRO A 622 -21.54 -15.12 -26.21
CA PRO A 622 -20.45 -15.80 -26.90
C PRO A 622 -19.07 -15.53 -26.25
N ARG A 623 -18.40 -16.62 -25.84
CA ARG A 623 -16.98 -16.62 -25.47
C ARG A 623 -16.12 -16.42 -26.72
N ARG A 624 -15.36 -15.32 -26.79
CA ARG A 624 -14.30 -15.13 -27.80
C ARG A 624 -13.22 -16.20 -27.65
N ALA A 625 -12.92 -16.86 -28.76
CA ALA A 625 -12.00 -17.98 -28.89
C ALA A 625 -10.58 -17.65 -28.41
N ALA A 626 -10.06 -18.47 -27.50
CA ALA A 626 -8.63 -18.53 -27.19
C ALA A 626 -8.00 -19.63 -28.07
N VAL A 627 -7.14 -19.20 -28.99
CA VAL A 627 -6.32 -20.07 -29.85
C VAL A 627 -5.38 -20.91 -28.98
N ARG A 628 -5.55 -22.24 -29.03
CA ARG A 628 -4.61 -23.23 -28.46
C ARG A 628 -3.47 -23.46 -29.46
N GLY A 629 -2.25 -23.06 -29.11
CA GLY A 629 -1.03 -23.53 -29.78
C GLY A 629 -0.60 -24.90 -29.24
N ARG A 630 -0.52 -25.91 -30.12
CA ARG A 630 0.19 -27.18 -29.90
C ARG A 630 1.70 -26.96 -30.01
N GLY A 631 2.47 -27.70 -29.21
CA GLY A 631 3.93 -27.72 -29.28
C GLY A 631 4.49 -28.80 -30.22
N SER A 632 5.67 -28.52 -30.77
CA SER A 632 6.78 -29.39 -31.20
C SER A 632 7.88 -28.42 -31.65
N GLY A 633 9.16 -28.44 -31.28
CA GLY A 633 10.08 -29.55 -31.14
C GLY A 633 11.13 -29.45 -32.27
N GLY A 634 12.33 -28.92 -31.99
CA GLY A 634 13.56 -29.21 -32.76
C GLY A 634 14.10 -28.14 -33.74
N GLY A 635 15.28 -27.60 -33.38
CA GLY A 635 16.47 -27.28 -34.20
C GLY A 635 16.36 -26.67 -35.61
N GLY A 636 17.04 -25.54 -35.83
CA GLY A 636 17.38 -25.07 -37.18
C GLY A 636 17.95 -23.65 -37.24
N MET A 637 19.12 -23.56 -37.85
CA MET A 637 20.03 -22.42 -38.08
C MET A 637 19.41 -21.17 -38.73
N LEU A 638 20.10 -20.04 -38.54
CA LEU A 638 19.93 -18.71 -39.14
C LEU A 638 19.67 -18.72 -40.65
N ASP A 639 18.84 -17.77 -41.13
CA ASP A 639 19.19 -16.99 -42.32
C ASP A 639 18.57 -15.58 -42.31
N LEU A 640 19.41 -14.58 -42.57
CA LEU A 640 19.12 -13.18 -42.81
C LEU A 640 19.30 -12.98 -44.32
N SER A 641 18.23 -12.95 -45.10
CA SER A 641 18.17 -12.29 -46.42
C SER A 641 16.89 -12.66 -47.17
N SER A 642 15.88 -11.79 -47.12
CA SER A 642 14.86 -11.67 -48.17
C SER A 642 14.16 -10.33 -47.98
N LEU A 643 14.70 -9.35 -48.69
CA LEU A 643 14.23 -7.99 -48.87
C LEU A 643 12.92 -7.96 -49.69
N ASP A 644 12.11 -6.97 -49.36
CA ASP A 644 11.43 -6.03 -50.27
C ASP A 644 10.16 -6.36 -51.08
N LEU A 645 9.34 -5.29 -51.08
CA LEU A 645 8.48 -4.76 -52.14
C LEU A 645 7.02 -5.25 -52.26
N LEU A 646 6.12 -4.32 -51.91
CA LEU A 646 5.00 -3.72 -52.68
C LEU A 646 3.94 -3.25 -51.66
N GLY A 647 3.46 -2.01 -51.60
CA GLY A 647 3.35 -0.99 -52.65
C GLY A 647 1.87 -0.83 -53.05
N GLU A 648 1.20 0.13 -52.41
CA GLU A 648 0.02 0.91 -52.82
C GLU A 648 -1.34 0.29 -53.22
N ASP A 649 -2.37 1.00 -52.73
CA ASP A 649 -3.74 1.19 -53.22
C ASP A 649 -4.80 0.07 -53.18
N CYS A 650 -5.80 0.28 -52.32
CA CYS A 650 -7.20 0.54 -52.75
C CYS A 650 -8.05 0.98 -51.54
N GLY A 651 -8.64 2.18 -51.62
CA GLY A 651 -9.58 2.73 -50.64
C GLY A 651 -10.99 2.16 -50.76
N ILE A 652 -11.86 2.53 -49.81
CA ILE A 652 -13.27 2.94 -49.96
C ILE A 652 -13.92 3.11 -48.56
N ASP A 653 -14.40 4.34 -48.33
CA ASP A 653 -15.55 4.87 -47.57
C ASP A 653 -15.94 4.36 -46.17
N VAL A 654 -15.87 5.31 -45.21
CA VAL A 654 -16.51 5.26 -43.89
C VAL A 654 -17.75 6.17 -43.89
N PRO A 655 -18.97 5.66 -43.63
CA PRO A 655 -20.10 6.49 -43.25
C PRO A 655 -20.23 6.55 -41.71
N LEU A 656 -20.29 7.77 -41.17
CA LEU A 656 -20.91 8.07 -39.87
C LEU A 656 -22.38 8.43 -40.14
N PRO A 657 -23.35 7.84 -39.42
CA PRO A 657 -24.14 8.60 -38.43
C PRO A 657 -24.55 7.70 -37.23
N GLY A 658 -24.86 8.18 -36.02
CA GLY A 658 -25.87 9.17 -35.64
C GLY A 658 -26.84 8.51 -34.64
N GLU A 659 -27.27 9.26 -33.63
CA GLU A 659 -28.08 8.84 -32.48
C GLU A 659 -29.41 8.15 -32.83
N GLY A 660 -29.89 7.26 -31.94
CA GLY A 660 -31.28 6.79 -32.01
C GLY A 660 -31.61 5.60 -31.10
N ARG A 661 -32.13 5.89 -29.90
CA ARG A 661 -32.81 4.93 -29.00
C ARG A 661 -34.05 4.31 -29.68
N ARG A 662 -34.22 2.98 -29.59
CA ARG A 662 -35.52 2.26 -29.52
C ARG A 662 -35.31 1.01 -28.67
N ARG A 663 -35.87 0.92 -27.46
CA ARG A 663 -37.16 0.27 -27.10
C ARG A 663 -37.35 -1.09 -27.77
N ALA A 664 -37.27 -2.16 -26.97
CA ALA A 664 -37.91 -3.44 -27.22
C ALA A 664 -38.89 -3.67 -26.06
N ASP A 665 -40.14 -3.89 -26.43
CA ASP A 665 -41.30 -4.07 -25.55
C ASP A 665 -41.23 -5.40 -24.80
N ILE A 666 -41.67 -5.39 -23.54
CA ILE A 666 -41.93 -6.59 -22.74
C ILE A 666 -43.41 -6.56 -22.37
N ASP A 667 -44.18 -7.44 -22.98
CA ASP A 667 -45.56 -7.73 -22.60
C ASP A 667 -45.61 -8.45 -21.26
N ILE A 668 -46.36 -7.90 -20.31
CA ILE A 668 -46.70 -8.54 -19.03
C ILE A 668 -48.22 -8.77 -19.03
N PRO A 669 -48.72 -10.00 -18.86
CA PRO A 669 -50.14 -10.21 -18.62
C PRO A 669 -50.42 -9.97 -17.13
N ILE A 670 -51.08 -8.86 -16.80
CA ILE A 670 -51.70 -8.67 -15.48
C ILE A 670 -53.22 -8.68 -15.67
N SER A 671 -53.81 -9.77 -15.19
CA SER A 671 -55.24 -9.91 -14.94
C SER A 671 -55.65 -9.01 -13.77
N GLY A 672 -56.76 -8.28 -13.90
CA GLY A 672 -57.56 -7.83 -12.75
C GLY A 672 -57.64 -6.31 -12.53
N GLY A 673 -58.56 -5.68 -13.27
CA GLY A 673 -59.44 -4.55 -12.93
C GLY A 673 -59.11 -3.55 -11.82
N GLY A 674 -59.14 -2.26 -12.17
CA GLY A 674 -59.49 -1.20 -11.21
C GLY A 674 -58.98 0.21 -11.53
N ARG A 675 -59.83 1.01 -12.19
CA ARG A 675 -59.88 2.50 -12.26
C ARG A 675 -58.59 3.28 -12.59
N ARG A 676 -58.57 3.82 -13.81
CA ARG A 676 -57.75 4.97 -14.21
C ARG A 676 -58.28 6.26 -13.56
N SER A 677 -57.39 7.05 -12.97
CA SER A 677 -57.55 8.49 -12.81
C SER A 677 -56.29 9.18 -13.35
N SER A 678 -56.46 9.90 -14.44
CA SER A 678 -55.47 10.74 -15.12
C SER A 678 -55.21 12.02 -14.33
N ILE A 679 -53.94 12.35 -14.10
CA ILE A 679 -53.51 13.72 -13.77
C ILE A 679 -52.25 13.99 -14.60
N ASP A 680 -52.39 14.89 -15.57
CA ASP A 680 -51.30 15.52 -16.31
C ASP A 680 -50.63 16.58 -15.42
N ILE A 681 -49.29 16.66 -15.46
CA ILE A 681 -48.53 17.82 -15.00
C ILE A 681 -47.50 18.15 -16.10
N PRO A 682 -47.47 19.39 -16.62
CA PRO A 682 -46.53 19.80 -17.66
C PRO A 682 -45.14 20.07 -17.07
N LEU A 683 -44.13 19.79 -17.90
CA LEU A 683 -42.74 20.19 -17.69
C LEU A 683 -42.58 21.63 -18.22
N ASP A 684 -42.05 22.52 -17.39
CA ASP A 684 -41.38 23.75 -17.83
C ASP A 684 -40.02 23.88 -17.11
N ASP A 685 -39.03 24.20 -17.96
CA ASP A 685 -37.64 24.67 -17.80
C ASP A 685 -36.57 23.87 -17.03
#